data_AF-A0A3T0I5M8-F1
#
_entry.id   AF-A0A3T0I5M8-F1
#
_cell.length_a   1.000
_cell.length_b   1.000
_cell.length_c   1.000
_cell.angle_alpha   90.00
_cell.angle_beta   90.00
_cell.angle_gamma   90.00
#
_symmetry.space_group_name_H-M   'P 1'
#
loop_
_entity.id
_entity.type
_entity.pdbx_description
1 polymer ?
#
loop_
_entity_poly.entity_id
_entity_poly.type
_entity_poly.pdbx_seq_one_letter_code
_entity_poly.pdbx_strand_id
1 'polypeptide(L)'
;MEIMTDHGFRKTIKIFRAIFFISLIGMVCMAIVLIGILTYAKILGAPPLAVPQSTLYFADDGALIGESNSGQKRYWAKLDKISPDLVNATISIEDKNFFDHHGFDYKRIAGAVIADIKAFAKVQGASTISQQYARNLFLEHDKTWTRKLHEAFYTIRLEMNYSKKDILEGYLNTIYYGNGAYGAEAASQFYFGKKAAELSLAEASMLAGIPKGPGLYSPLRSPENAKKRQAIILNSMVHNGYITKKQATAAAEEKLTFTGVHTTQKVKAAPYFQDAVKNALKNQLHLDDRTIALGGLKVYTTLNVKQQKAAEEQIQKYVSHSSEIQVALVAMNPKNGYVKAMVGGRDYEKSPFNRAVQAIRQPGSTIKPLLYYAALENGFTPSSMMRSESTTFHFDDGSSDYKPHNFNNKYANGEITLAQALAVSDNIYAVKTHLFLGEEVLAETAKKFGLSTKMMQVPSLALGTSGVRVIEMANAYSLFANGGKRVYPTLITRVEDYNGKVIFERKQETEKILDPAKAYVMTQMLTGVFDRKLNGYAKVTGSTIADDLTRPYAGKSGSTETDSWMIGYSPQLVTAVWAGYDVGKPIEVRPEKSYAKNVWANFMEEALDGKPVKAFKPPKDGVIGVYVNPANGKLATKDCPVRRFTYYVAGTEPSEYCTEHLKNGGRSEEPAQGGKKLKKPWYKRILPWS
;
A
#
# COMPACT_ATOMS: atom_id res chain seq x y z
N MET A 1 -57.55 88.59 21.81
CA MET A 1 -56.74 87.56 22.50
C MET A 1 -57.16 86.24 21.89
N GLU A 2 -56.46 85.78 20.84
CA GLU A 2 -56.68 84.45 20.26
C GLU A 2 -55.35 83.96 19.67
N ILE A 3 -54.98 82.77 20.12
CA ILE A 3 -53.67 82.14 20.01
C ILE A 3 -53.69 81.28 18.74
N MET A 4 -53.01 81.72 17.68
CA MET A 4 -52.77 80.88 16.50
C MET A 4 -51.54 79.99 16.70
N THR A 5 -51.81 78.88 17.39
CA THR A 5 -51.50 77.49 16.99
C THR A 5 -50.06 77.08 16.62
N ASP A 6 -49.38 76.65 17.68
CA ASP A 6 -48.24 75.73 17.84
C ASP A 6 -48.44 74.32 17.19
N HIS A 7 -48.85 74.24 15.91
CA HIS A 7 -49.19 72.95 15.27
C HIS A 7 -48.03 72.33 14.46
N GLY A 8 -47.12 73.15 13.91
CA GLY A 8 -45.95 72.68 13.16
C GLY A 8 -44.83 72.13 14.05
N PHE A 9 -44.55 72.81 15.16
CA PHE A 9 -43.44 72.49 16.08
C PHE A 9 -43.66 71.17 16.83
N ARG A 10 -44.89 70.92 17.29
CA ARG A 10 -45.28 69.65 17.94
C ARG A 10 -45.20 68.44 17.00
N LYS A 11 -45.41 68.62 15.69
CA LYS A 11 -45.34 67.53 14.70
C LYS A 11 -43.88 67.13 14.43
N THR A 12 -42.97 68.11 14.35
CA THR A 12 -41.52 67.87 14.20
C THR A 12 -40.92 67.17 15.42
N ILE A 13 -41.31 67.53 16.64
CA ILE A 13 -40.88 66.84 17.87
C ILE A 13 -41.40 65.40 17.93
N LYS A 14 -42.65 65.15 17.49
CA LYS A 14 -43.20 63.78 17.42
C LYS A 14 -42.45 62.92 16.42
N ILE A 15 -42.06 63.46 15.26
CA ILE A 15 -41.25 62.74 14.26
C ILE A 15 -39.84 62.46 14.81
N PHE A 16 -39.18 63.44 15.45
CA PHE A 16 -37.87 63.23 16.08
C PHE A 16 -37.92 62.16 17.19
N ARG A 17 -38.96 62.18 18.04
CA ARG A 17 -39.19 61.13 19.04
C ARG A 17 -39.43 59.77 18.41
N ALA A 18 -40.23 59.68 17.35
CA ALA A 18 -40.46 58.43 16.63
C ALA A 18 -39.16 57.89 16.02
N ILE A 19 -38.35 58.73 15.37
CA ILE A 19 -37.05 58.35 14.83
C ILE A 19 -36.11 57.87 15.94
N PHE A 20 -36.09 58.55 17.10
CA PHE A 20 -35.29 58.15 18.26
C PHE A 20 -35.73 56.80 18.85
N PHE A 21 -37.04 56.56 19.00
CA PHE A 21 -37.53 55.28 19.50
C PHE A 21 -37.31 54.14 18.48
N ILE A 22 -37.50 54.41 17.19
CA ILE A 22 -37.22 53.44 16.12
C ILE A 22 -35.72 53.10 16.08
N SER A 23 -34.83 54.10 16.22
CA SER A 23 -33.39 53.86 16.27
C SER A 23 -32.97 53.10 17.52
N LEU A 24 -33.58 53.39 18.68
CA LEU A 24 -33.35 52.65 19.92
C LEU A 24 -33.81 51.20 19.81
N ILE A 25 -35.02 50.95 19.29
CA ILE A 25 -35.53 49.60 19.03
C ILE A 25 -34.63 48.86 18.05
N GLY A 26 -34.20 49.53 16.97
CA GLY A 26 -33.24 48.98 16.02
C GLY A 26 -31.91 48.60 16.67
N MET A 27 -31.39 49.44 17.57
CA MET A 27 -30.16 49.18 18.31
C MET A 27 -30.30 47.98 19.26
N VAL A 28 -31.42 47.87 19.98
CA VAL A 28 -31.72 46.74 20.87
C VAL A 28 -31.87 45.44 20.06
N CYS A 29 -32.62 45.45 18.96
CA CYS A 29 -32.73 44.30 18.07
C CYS A 29 -31.37 43.87 17.52
N MET A 30 -30.53 44.83 17.11
CA MET A 30 -29.18 44.54 16.62
C MET A 30 -28.30 43.95 17.71
N ALA A 31 -28.38 44.45 18.95
CA ALA A 31 -27.65 43.90 20.08
C ALA A 31 -28.09 42.45 20.39
N ILE A 32 -29.39 42.15 20.37
CA ILE A 32 -29.93 40.80 20.57
C ILE A 32 -29.40 39.85 19.50
N VAL A 33 -29.43 40.25 18.22
CA VAL A 33 -28.88 39.45 17.12
C VAL A 33 -27.38 39.21 17.32
N LEU A 34 -26.62 40.24 17.70
CA LEU A 34 -25.18 40.13 17.93
C LEU A 34 -24.87 39.15 19.08
N ILE A 35 -25.59 39.28 20.20
CA ILE A 35 -25.48 38.39 21.35
C ILE A 35 -25.85 36.95 20.96
N GLY A 36 -26.91 36.76 20.18
CA GLY A 36 -27.31 35.46 19.66
C GLY A 36 -26.21 34.80 18.82
N ILE A 37 -25.60 35.56 17.90
CA ILE A 37 -24.48 35.08 17.07
C ILE A 37 -23.27 34.69 17.93
N LEU A 38 -22.89 35.53 18.89
CA LEU A 38 -21.76 35.26 19.79
C LEU A 38 -22.00 34.03 20.68
N THR A 39 -23.22 33.89 21.19
CA THR A 39 -23.61 32.75 22.03
C THR A 39 -23.60 31.45 21.22
N TYR A 40 -24.15 31.48 20.00
CA TYR A 40 -24.12 30.34 19.08
C TYR A 40 -22.68 29.96 18.69
N ALA A 41 -21.83 30.95 18.40
CA ALA A 41 -20.40 30.74 18.12
C ALA A 41 -19.68 30.08 19.31
N LYS A 42 -20.00 30.48 20.54
CA LYS A 42 -19.43 29.91 21.76
C LYS A 42 -19.89 28.47 22.01
N ILE A 43 -21.17 28.16 21.76
CA ILE A 43 -21.72 26.80 21.88
C ILE A 43 -21.04 25.82 20.91
N LEU A 44 -20.76 26.26 19.69
CA LEU A 44 -20.07 25.43 18.69
C LEU A 44 -18.58 25.18 19.00
N GLY A 45 -18.01 25.87 19.98
CA GLY A 45 -16.61 25.72 20.38
C GLY A 45 -15.60 26.08 19.27
N ALA A 46 -14.34 25.71 19.53
CA ALA A 46 -13.21 26.01 18.67
C ALA A 46 -13.36 25.33 17.29
N PRO A 47 -13.40 26.09 16.18
CA PRO A 47 -13.40 25.48 14.86
C PRO A 47 -12.04 24.80 14.60
N PRO A 48 -11.97 23.64 13.94
CA PRO A 48 -10.70 22.97 13.69
C PRO A 48 -9.76 23.87 12.86
N LEU A 49 -8.57 24.18 13.39
CA LEU A 49 -7.50 24.88 12.65
C LEU A 49 -6.80 23.97 11.64
N ALA A 50 -7.10 22.67 11.68
CA ALA A 50 -6.41 21.63 10.92
C ALA A 50 -6.42 21.96 9.44
N VAL A 51 -5.27 22.43 8.98
CA VAL A 51 -4.99 22.59 7.57
C VAL A 51 -4.85 21.20 6.99
N PRO A 52 -5.54 20.90 5.89
CA PRO A 52 -5.30 19.67 5.13
C PRO A 52 -3.79 19.39 4.98
N GLN A 53 -3.32 18.30 5.57
CA GLN A 53 -1.93 17.85 5.49
C GLN A 53 -1.87 16.58 4.65
N SER A 54 -0.90 16.49 3.75
CA SER A 54 -0.68 15.27 2.98
C SER A 54 -0.33 14.10 3.90
N THR A 55 -0.95 12.96 3.65
CA THR A 55 -0.53 11.69 4.25
C THR A 55 0.78 11.25 3.63
N LEU A 56 1.72 10.85 4.48
CA LEU A 56 3.06 10.40 4.13
C LEU A 56 3.14 8.87 4.23
N TYR A 57 3.68 8.24 3.20
CA TYR A 57 3.90 6.80 3.16
C TYR A 57 5.38 6.49 3.30
N PHE A 58 5.74 5.62 4.23
CA PHE A 58 7.12 5.22 4.52
C PHE A 58 7.36 3.74 4.19
N ALA A 59 8.53 3.44 3.62
CA ALA A 59 9.01 2.08 3.40
C ALA A 59 9.46 1.40 4.71
N ASP A 60 9.88 0.13 4.61
CA ASP A 60 10.36 -0.66 5.74
C ASP A 60 11.68 -0.18 6.36
N ASP A 61 12.44 0.64 5.64
CA ASP A 61 13.65 1.32 6.10
C ASP A 61 13.41 2.76 6.58
N GLY A 62 12.15 3.22 6.57
CA GLY A 62 11.76 4.58 6.94
C GLY A 62 11.90 5.62 5.82
N ALA A 63 12.29 5.24 4.60
CA ALA A 63 12.32 6.16 3.46
C ALA A 63 10.90 6.60 3.08
N LEU A 64 10.72 7.89 2.77
CA LEU A 64 9.45 8.39 2.22
C LEU A 64 9.27 7.86 0.80
N ILE A 65 8.20 7.12 0.54
CA ILE A 65 7.90 6.48 -0.75
C ILE A 65 6.74 7.12 -1.50
N GLY A 66 5.94 7.95 -0.84
CA GLY A 66 4.83 8.66 -1.47
C GLY A 66 4.12 9.65 -0.57
N GLU A 67 3.30 10.49 -1.18
CA GLU A 67 2.43 11.48 -0.53
C GLU A 67 1.06 11.55 -1.22
N SER A 68 -0.01 11.77 -0.45
CA SER A 68 -1.40 11.75 -0.98
C SER A 68 -1.76 12.92 -1.90
N ASN A 69 -1.01 14.02 -1.88
CA ASN A 69 -1.41 15.27 -2.55
C ASN A 69 -0.25 15.86 -3.36
N SER A 70 -0.22 15.57 -4.67
CA SER A 70 0.84 15.99 -5.59
C SER A 70 0.72 17.43 -6.12
N GLY A 71 -0.26 18.23 -5.65
CA GLY A 71 -0.56 19.56 -6.19
C GLY A 71 -0.67 20.71 -5.17
N GLN A 72 -0.90 20.43 -3.89
CA GLN A 72 -0.94 21.44 -2.82
C GLN A 72 0.05 21.03 -1.72
N LYS A 73 1.32 21.42 -1.86
CA LYS A 73 2.33 21.12 -0.85
C LYS A 73 2.12 22.06 0.33
N ARG A 74 1.71 21.50 1.47
CA ARG A 74 1.49 22.21 2.73
C ARG A 74 2.36 21.58 3.79
N TYR A 75 3.40 22.30 4.23
CA TYR A 75 4.22 21.92 5.36
C TYR A 75 3.87 22.86 6.51
N TRP A 76 3.38 22.31 7.62
CA TRP A 76 3.08 23.12 8.79
C TRP A 76 4.38 23.46 9.51
N ALA A 77 4.75 24.74 9.51
CA ALA A 77 5.83 25.28 10.32
C ALA A 77 5.23 26.03 11.50
N LYS A 78 5.69 25.70 12.71
CA LYS A 78 5.40 26.53 13.90
C LYS A 78 5.89 27.96 13.66
N LEU A 79 5.22 28.95 14.26
CA LEU A 79 5.51 30.37 14.05
C LEU A 79 6.95 30.75 14.40
N ASP A 80 7.55 30.07 15.38
CA ASP A 80 8.96 30.22 15.78
C ASP A 80 9.97 29.61 14.78
N LYS A 81 9.48 28.85 13.80
CA LYS A 81 10.23 28.31 12.66
C LYS A 81 9.97 29.05 11.35
N ILE A 82 9.35 30.23 11.42
CA ILE A 82 9.17 31.14 10.29
C ILE A 82 10.00 32.40 10.54
N SER A 83 10.69 32.90 9.51
CA SER A 83 11.51 34.12 9.62
C SER A 83 10.69 35.30 10.19
N PRO A 84 11.18 36.00 11.23
CA PRO A 84 10.52 37.18 11.77
C PRO A 84 10.28 38.27 10.73
N ASP A 85 11.18 38.37 9.73
CA ASP A 85 11.02 39.33 8.64
C ASP A 85 9.80 39.01 7.77
N LEU A 86 9.51 37.73 7.53
CA LEU A 86 8.32 37.33 6.77
C LEU A 86 7.05 37.63 7.57
N VAL A 87 7.06 37.31 8.87
CA VAL A 87 5.95 37.61 9.77
C VAL A 87 5.65 39.11 9.79
N ASN A 88 6.67 39.94 10.01
CA ASN A 88 6.55 41.40 10.06
C ASN A 88 6.15 42.00 8.72
N ALA A 89 6.72 41.51 7.61
CA ALA A 89 6.36 41.95 6.26
C ALA A 89 4.88 41.69 5.97
N THR A 90 4.39 40.49 6.31
CA THR A 90 2.98 40.11 6.13
C THR A 90 2.05 40.96 7.00
N ILE A 91 2.33 41.13 8.29
CA ILE A 91 1.52 42.00 9.17
C ILE A 91 1.50 43.42 8.62
N SER A 92 2.68 43.96 8.29
CA SER A 92 2.82 45.34 7.84
C SER A 92 1.94 45.66 6.62
N ILE A 93 1.89 44.76 5.64
CA ILE A 93 1.18 45.00 4.38
C ILE A 93 -0.28 44.52 4.37
N GLU A 94 -0.59 43.41 5.02
CA GLU A 94 -1.94 42.83 5.00
C GLU A 94 -2.81 43.38 6.12
N ASP A 95 -2.26 43.63 7.31
CA ASP A 95 -3.03 44.00 8.50
C ASP A 95 -2.19 44.63 9.62
N LYS A 96 -1.80 45.90 9.44
CA LYS A 96 -0.84 46.57 10.35
C LYS A 96 -1.27 46.65 11.82
N ASN A 97 -2.58 46.62 12.09
CA ASN A 97 -3.16 46.69 13.43
C ASN A 97 -3.62 45.31 13.91
N PHE A 98 -3.09 44.22 13.34
CA PHE A 98 -3.58 42.85 13.55
C PHE A 98 -3.75 42.46 15.03
N PHE A 99 -2.82 42.90 15.89
CA PHE A 99 -2.84 42.61 17.32
C PHE A 99 -3.81 43.50 18.12
N ASP A 100 -4.27 44.62 17.55
CA ASP A 100 -5.08 45.62 18.25
C ASP A 100 -6.60 45.39 18.09
N HIS A 101 -7.03 44.67 17.05
CA HIS A 101 -8.44 44.42 16.77
C HIS A 101 -8.85 42.96 17.00
N HIS A 102 -10.15 42.68 17.11
CA HIS A 102 -10.69 41.32 17.27
C HIS A 102 -11.33 40.82 15.96
N GLY A 103 -10.49 40.54 14.96
CA GLY A 103 -10.91 40.04 13.64
C GLY A 103 -11.46 41.07 12.65
N PHE A 104 -11.92 42.23 13.09
CA PHE A 104 -12.43 43.29 12.21
C PHE A 104 -11.77 44.63 12.56
N ASP A 105 -11.06 45.24 11.60
CA ASP A 105 -10.57 46.62 11.74
C ASP A 105 -11.65 47.59 11.26
N TYR A 106 -12.47 48.07 12.21
CA TYR A 106 -13.57 48.99 11.91
C TYR A 106 -13.10 50.33 11.33
N LYS A 107 -11.92 50.82 11.72
CA LYS A 107 -11.35 52.06 11.19
C LYS A 107 -11.00 51.89 9.72
N ARG A 108 -10.38 50.75 9.37
CA ARG A 108 -10.04 50.38 8.00
C ARG A 108 -11.28 50.10 7.14
N ILE A 109 -12.30 49.45 7.69
CA ILE A 109 -13.58 49.23 6.99
C ILE A 109 -14.25 50.57 6.65
N ALA A 110 -14.39 51.47 7.62
CA ALA A 110 -14.98 52.79 7.39
C ALA A 110 -14.17 53.60 6.36
N GLY A 111 -12.84 53.59 6.47
CA GLY A 111 -11.95 54.24 5.51
C GLY A 111 -12.10 53.70 4.08
N ALA A 112 -12.19 52.38 3.92
CA ALA A 112 -12.38 51.74 2.62
C ALA A 112 -13.75 52.09 2.01
N VAL A 113 -14.82 52.12 2.82
CA VAL A 113 -16.16 52.51 2.34
C VAL A 113 -16.15 53.96 1.82
N ILE A 114 -15.52 54.88 2.54
CA ILE A 114 -15.39 56.28 2.10
C ILE A 114 -14.59 56.37 0.80
N ALA A 115 -13.49 55.61 0.69
CA ALA A 115 -12.65 55.60 -0.51
C ALA A 115 -13.40 55.01 -1.72
N ASP A 116 -14.12 53.91 -1.54
CA ASP A 116 -14.90 53.25 -2.61
C ASP A 116 -16.05 54.14 -3.10
N ILE A 117 -16.72 54.86 -2.19
CA ILE A 117 -17.74 55.87 -2.55
C ILE A 117 -17.12 57.01 -3.36
N LYS A 118 -15.97 57.54 -2.93
CA LYS A 118 -15.27 58.63 -3.65
C LYS A 118 -14.78 58.22 -5.03
N ALA A 119 -14.38 56.96 -5.20
CA ALA A 119 -13.84 56.46 -6.46
C ALA A 119 -14.90 55.84 -7.40
N PHE A 120 -16.17 55.74 -6.96
CA PHE A 120 -17.24 55.02 -7.67
C PHE A 120 -16.86 53.58 -8.10
N ALA A 121 -15.88 52.99 -7.43
CA ALA A 121 -15.32 51.68 -7.74
C ALA A 121 -14.75 51.06 -6.47
N LYS A 122 -14.61 49.73 -6.45
CA LYS A 122 -13.97 49.02 -5.34
C LYS A 122 -12.45 49.14 -5.47
N VAL A 123 -11.85 50.08 -4.73
CA VAL A 123 -10.43 50.44 -4.86
C VAL A 123 -9.60 49.91 -3.69
N GLN A 124 -10.17 49.76 -2.49
CA GLN A 124 -9.44 49.35 -1.29
C GLN A 124 -9.97 48.06 -0.64
N GLY A 125 -9.04 47.20 -0.21
CA GLY A 125 -9.35 45.98 0.53
C GLY A 125 -9.43 46.23 2.03
N ALA A 126 -10.60 45.97 2.64
CA ALA A 126 -10.81 46.10 4.09
C ALA A 126 -10.57 44.82 4.91
N SER A 127 -10.22 43.70 4.27
CA SER A 127 -10.12 42.40 4.95
C SER A 127 -8.88 42.27 5.85
N THR A 128 -9.08 41.84 7.10
CA THR A 128 -8.04 41.52 8.10
C THR A 128 -7.40 40.14 7.85
N ILE A 129 -6.27 39.85 8.51
CA ILE A 129 -5.64 38.51 8.46
C ILE A 129 -6.62 37.43 8.92
N SER A 130 -7.35 37.66 10.02
CA SER A 130 -8.32 36.68 10.55
C SER A 130 -9.45 36.38 9.57
N GLN A 131 -9.94 37.41 8.86
CA GLN A 131 -10.95 37.23 7.81
C GLN A 131 -10.41 36.46 6.61
N GLN A 132 -9.19 36.78 6.19
CA GLN A 132 -8.53 36.05 5.11
C GLN A 132 -8.25 34.60 5.50
N TYR A 133 -7.88 34.34 6.76
CA TYR A 133 -7.65 32.99 7.26
C TYR A 133 -8.96 32.18 7.29
N ALA A 134 -10.03 32.75 7.85
CA ALA A 134 -11.37 32.15 7.85
C ALA A 134 -11.82 31.77 6.42
N ARG A 135 -11.58 32.69 5.46
CA ARG A 135 -11.87 32.46 4.04
C ARG A 135 -11.06 31.29 3.48
N ASN A 136 -9.77 31.24 3.75
CA ASN A 136 -8.89 30.21 3.19
C ASN A 136 -9.13 28.82 3.80
N LEU A 137 -9.64 28.75 5.04
CA LEU A 137 -9.79 27.49 5.77
C LEU A 137 -11.17 26.84 5.60
N PHE A 138 -12.25 27.63 5.51
CA PHE A 138 -13.62 27.10 5.62
C PHE A 138 -14.51 27.34 4.40
N LEU A 139 -14.08 28.11 3.39
CA LEU A 139 -14.96 28.59 2.33
C LEU A 139 -14.40 28.26 0.94
N GLU A 140 -15.29 27.79 0.06
CA GLU A 140 -15.01 27.66 -1.37
C GLU A 140 -14.93 29.06 -2.02
N HIS A 141 -14.30 29.16 -3.19
CA HIS A 141 -13.89 30.45 -3.81
C HIS A 141 -15.04 31.29 -4.41
N ASP A 142 -16.30 30.90 -4.21
CA ASP A 142 -17.46 31.53 -4.85
C ASP A 142 -17.73 32.97 -4.38
N LYS A 143 -17.93 33.91 -5.29
CA LYS A 143 -18.18 35.33 -4.96
C LYS A 143 -19.65 35.62 -4.63
N THR A 144 -20.19 34.97 -3.60
CA THR A 144 -21.56 35.22 -3.12
C THR A 144 -21.58 36.07 -1.84
N TRP A 145 -22.67 36.83 -1.63
CA TRP A 145 -22.90 37.58 -0.38
C TRP A 145 -23.04 36.65 0.82
N THR A 146 -23.58 35.45 0.63
CA THR A 146 -23.67 34.39 1.64
C THR A 146 -22.29 33.92 2.10
N ARG A 147 -21.31 33.79 1.18
CA ARG A 147 -19.92 33.50 1.55
C ARG A 147 -19.34 34.56 2.50
N LYS A 148 -19.60 35.85 2.24
CA LYS A 148 -19.07 36.94 3.08
C LYS A 148 -19.65 36.93 4.50
N LEU A 149 -20.90 36.50 4.67
CA LEU A 149 -21.51 36.29 6.00
C LEU A 149 -20.87 35.10 6.73
N HIS A 150 -20.65 33.98 6.04
CA HIS A 150 -19.92 32.85 6.63
C HIS A 150 -18.48 33.22 7.02
N GLU A 151 -17.79 34.01 6.19
CA GLU A 151 -16.43 34.51 6.48
C GLU A 151 -16.42 35.30 7.78
N ALA A 152 -17.39 36.19 7.98
CA ALA A 152 -17.54 36.95 9.21
C ALA A 152 -17.82 36.04 10.42
N PHE A 153 -18.72 35.06 10.28
CA PHE A 153 -19.04 34.12 11.35
C PHE A 153 -17.83 33.27 11.77
N TYR A 154 -17.09 32.70 10.80
CA TYR A 154 -15.87 31.94 11.09
C TYR A 154 -14.75 32.82 11.67
N THR A 155 -14.66 34.09 11.25
CA THR A 155 -13.72 35.06 11.85
C THR A 155 -14.00 35.25 13.33
N ILE A 156 -15.27 35.45 13.70
CA ILE A 156 -15.70 35.57 15.10
C ILE A 156 -15.32 34.29 15.86
N ARG A 157 -15.60 33.11 15.30
CA ARG A 157 -15.25 31.84 15.93
C ARG A 157 -13.75 31.66 16.13
N LEU A 158 -12.91 32.08 15.18
CA LEU A 158 -11.46 32.02 15.31
C LEU A 158 -10.96 32.93 16.43
N GLU A 159 -11.37 34.20 16.43
CA GLU A 159 -10.94 35.20 17.41
C GLU A 159 -11.42 34.92 18.84
N MET A 160 -12.54 34.21 19.00
CA MET A 160 -13.06 33.81 20.32
C MET A 160 -12.34 32.61 20.93
N ASN A 161 -11.72 31.75 20.11
CA ASN A 161 -11.20 30.45 20.55
C ASN A 161 -9.68 30.32 20.42
N TYR A 162 -9.02 31.21 19.67
CA TYR A 162 -7.59 31.12 19.38
C TYR A 162 -6.88 32.43 19.66
N SER A 163 -5.61 32.34 20.07
CA SER A 163 -4.79 33.53 20.26
C SER A 163 -4.42 34.16 18.91
N LYS A 164 -4.02 35.44 18.94
CA LYS A 164 -3.51 36.12 17.74
C LYS A 164 -2.31 35.40 17.10
N LYS A 165 -1.47 34.77 17.92
CA LYS A 165 -0.32 34.00 17.43
C LYS A 165 -0.78 32.74 16.69
N ASP A 166 -1.78 32.03 17.21
CA ASP A 166 -2.32 30.83 16.57
C ASP A 166 -2.99 31.16 15.22
N ILE A 167 -3.75 32.25 15.18
CA ILE A 167 -4.40 32.74 13.95
C ILE A 167 -3.35 33.11 12.90
N LEU A 168 -2.28 33.80 13.30
CA LEU A 168 -1.20 34.20 12.42
C LEU A 168 -0.38 33.01 11.90
N GLU A 169 -0.06 32.05 12.79
CA GLU A 169 0.58 30.79 12.41
C GLU A 169 -0.27 30.04 11.37
N GLY A 170 -1.56 29.88 11.65
CA GLY A 170 -2.50 29.24 10.74
C GLY A 170 -2.62 29.97 9.40
N TYR A 171 -2.67 31.30 9.41
CA TYR A 171 -2.71 32.11 8.19
C TYR A 171 -1.45 31.90 7.33
N LEU A 172 -0.26 32.02 7.93
CA LEU A 172 1.02 31.85 7.24
C LEU A 172 1.21 30.43 6.71
N ASN A 173 0.56 29.42 7.31
CA ASN A 173 0.60 28.03 6.83
C ASN A 173 -0.51 27.68 5.82
N THR A 174 -1.51 28.54 5.61
CA THR A 174 -2.62 28.28 4.67
C THR A 174 -2.61 29.14 3.42
N ILE A 175 -1.99 30.30 3.49
CA ILE A 175 -2.04 31.27 2.40
C ILE A 175 -1.36 30.74 1.13
N TYR A 176 -1.97 31.01 -0.03
CA TYR A 176 -1.46 30.53 -1.31
C TYR A 176 -0.41 31.48 -1.88
N TYR A 177 0.81 30.98 -2.10
CA TYR A 177 1.92 31.72 -2.71
C TYR A 177 2.09 31.40 -4.21
N GLY A 178 1.15 30.70 -4.84
CA GLY A 178 1.27 30.36 -6.26
C GLY A 178 2.01 29.04 -6.53
N ASN A 179 1.88 28.52 -7.75
CA ASN A 179 2.56 27.30 -8.21
C ASN A 179 2.39 26.08 -7.28
N GLY A 180 1.22 25.94 -6.62
CA GLY A 180 0.95 24.85 -5.69
C GLY A 180 1.62 24.96 -4.31
N ALA A 181 2.35 26.06 -4.02
CA ALA A 181 2.91 26.34 -2.70
C ALA A 181 1.86 27.00 -1.79
N TYR A 182 1.40 26.25 -0.78
CA TYR A 182 0.49 26.74 0.26
C TYR A 182 1.24 26.75 1.59
N GLY A 183 1.29 27.94 2.20
CA GLY A 183 2.04 28.17 3.42
C GLY A 183 3.50 28.59 3.20
N ALA A 184 4.06 29.26 4.21
CA ALA A 184 5.36 29.91 4.16
C ALA A 184 6.52 28.93 3.92
N GLU A 185 6.50 27.75 4.55
CA GLU A 185 7.55 26.73 4.38
C GLU A 185 7.60 26.18 2.96
N ALA A 186 6.43 25.80 2.40
CA ALA A 186 6.35 25.33 1.02
C ALA A 186 6.77 26.43 0.02
N ALA A 187 6.40 27.69 0.28
CA ALA A 187 6.79 28.82 -0.56
C ALA A 187 8.29 29.09 -0.51
N SER A 188 8.90 29.06 0.68
CA SER A 188 10.35 29.24 0.87
C SER A 188 11.14 28.17 0.12
N GLN A 189 10.74 26.90 0.24
CA GLN A 189 11.39 25.81 -0.49
C GLN A 189 11.21 25.94 -2.01
N PHE A 190 10.02 26.32 -2.48
CA PHE A 190 9.73 26.45 -3.91
C PHE A 190 10.47 27.63 -4.58
N TYR A 191 10.49 28.80 -3.93
CA TYR A 191 11.09 30.01 -4.49
C TYR A 191 12.59 30.12 -4.23
N PHE A 192 13.10 29.62 -3.10
CA PHE A 192 14.50 29.82 -2.68
C PHE A 192 15.23 28.54 -2.27
N GLY A 193 14.57 27.37 -2.25
CA GLY A 193 15.22 26.10 -1.93
C GLY A 193 15.65 25.94 -0.47
N LYS A 194 15.09 26.71 0.47
CA LYS A 194 15.50 26.71 1.89
C LYS A 194 14.32 26.77 2.86
N LYS A 195 14.58 26.55 4.15
CA LYS A 195 13.56 26.58 5.22
C LYS A 195 13.04 28.00 5.44
N ALA A 196 11.77 28.15 5.82
CA ALA A 196 11.17 29.46 6.05
C ALA A 196 11.84 30.26 7.18
N ALA A 197 12.48 29.58 8.14
CA ALA A 197 13.28 30.20 9.18
C ALA A 197 14.53 30.94 8.66
N GLU A 198 15.01 30.59 7.45
CA GLU A 198 16.30 31.03 6.88
C GLU A 198 16.13 32.12 5.82
N LEU A 199 14.92 32.68 5.67
CA LEU A 199 14.63 33.76 4.73
C LEU A 199 15.27 35.08 5.17
N SER A 200 15.98 35.73 4.25
CA SER A 200 16.48 37.10 4.40
C SER A 200 15.32 38.11 4.32
N LEU A 201 15.55 39.34 4.78
CA LEU A 201 14.57 40.44 4.65
C LEU A 201 14.13 40.67 3.19
N ALA A 202 15.04 40.54 2.23
CA ALA A 202 14.72 40.69 0.81
C ALA A 202 13.81 39.56 0.32
N GLU A 203 14.11 38.32 0.65
CA GLU A 203 13.31 37.16 0.27
C GLU A 203 11.95 37.13 0.97
N ALA A 204 11.93 37.46 2.25
CA ALA A 204 10.73 37.55 3.07
C ALA A 204 9.76 38.62 2.54
N SER A 205 10.26 39.83 2.27
CA SER A 205 9.46 40.92 1.68
C SER A 205 8.97 40.59 0.27
N MET A 206 9.76 39.83 -0.51
CA MET A 206 9.34 39.33 -1.82
C MET A 206 8.18 38.33 -1.68
N LEU A 207 8.32 37.31 -0.81
CA LEU A 207 7.27 36.32 -0.57
C LEU A 207 5.99 36.94 -0.03
N ALA A 208 6.07 37.88 0.91
CA ALA A 208 4.92 38.57 1.48
C ALA A 208 4.08 39.32 0.42
N GLY A 209 4.66 39.64 -0.74
CA GLY A 209 3.95 40.31 -1.84
C GLY A 209 3.10 39.40 -2.71
N ILE A 210 3.41 38.11 -2.76
CA ILE A 210 2.80 37.16 -3.68
C ILE A 210 1.31 36.91 -3.40
N PRO A 211 0.88 36.70 -2.13
CA PRO A 211 -0.50 36.30 -1.83
C PRO A 211 -1.61 37.22 -2.33
N LYS A 212 -1.36 38.53 -2.44
CA LYS A 212 -2.34 39.49 -2.99
C LYS A 212 -2.79 39.13 -4.42
N GLY A 213 -1.90 38.48 -5.17
CA GLY A 213 -2.15 38.05 -6.53
C GLY A 213 -1.04 37.11 -7.00
N PRO A 214 -1.12 35.80 -6.68
CA PRO A 214 0.01 34.90 -6.91
C PRO A 214 0.44 34.78 -8.37
N GLY A 215 -0.51 34.93 -9.31
CA GLY A 215 -0.19 34.99 -10.74
C GLY A 215 0.49 36.29 -11.18
N LEU A 216 0.17 37.42 -10.54
CA LEU A 216 0.62 38.77 -10.92
C LEU A 216 1.94 39.18 -10.26
N TYR A 217 2.16 38.73 -9.02
CA TYR A 217 3.30 39.11 -8.19
C TYR A 217 4.32 37.97 -8.03
N SER A 218 4.16 36.85 -8.73
CA SER A 218 5.18 35.80 -8.74
C SER A 218 6.44 36.32 -9.44
N PRO A 219 7.62 36.31 -8.77
CA PRO A 219 8.87 36.77 -9.38
C PRO A 219 9.32 35.91 -10.56
N LEU A 220 8.83 34.67 -10.68
CA LEU A 220 9.11 33.78 -11.80
C LEU A 220 8.33 34.14 -13.07
N ARG A 221 7.17 34.80 -12.93
CA ARG A 221 6.31 35.18 -14.07
C ARG A 221 6.38 36.68 -14.37
N SER A 222 6.51 37.51 -13.35
CA SER A 222 6.50 38.98 -13.48
C SER A 222 7.47 39.61 -12.49
N PRO A 223 8.80 39.53 -12.76
CA PRO A 223 9.84 40.06 -11.88
C PRO A 223 9.64 41.54 -11.52
N GLU A 224 9.24 42.37 -12.51
CA GLU A 224 9.02 43.80 -12.30
C GLU A 224 7.85 44.08 -11.34
N ASN A 225 6.72 43.39 -11.51
CA ASN A 225 5.56 43.55 -10.63
C ASN A 225 5.88 43.07 -9.22
N ALA A 226 6.62 41.97 -9.11
CA ALA A 226 7.09 41.43 -7.83
C ALA A 226 8.02 42.44 -7.13
N LYS A 227 9.00 43.02 -7.83
CA LYS A 227 9.89 44.07 -7.28
C LYS A 227 9.15 45.35 -6.88
N LYS A 228 8.20 45.82 -7.70
CA LYS A 228 7.34 46.97 -7.34
C LYS A 228 6.54 46.69 -6.07
N ARG A 229 5.98 45.48 -5.95
CA ARG A 229 5.24 45.06 -4.75
C ARG A 229 6.16 44.93 -3.53
N GLN A 230 7.37 44.38 -3.70
CA GLN A 230 8.39 44.29 -2.66
C GLN A 230 8.74 45.68 -2.11
N ALA A 231 8.95 46.68 -2.98
CA ALA A 231 9.25 48.05 -2.56
C ALA A 231 8.12 48.67 -1.72
N ILE A 232 6.86 48.42 -2.07
CA ILE A 232 5.71 48.87 -1.26
C ILE A 232 5.73 48.23 0.13
N ILE A 233 6.07 46.94 0.22
CA ILE A 233 6.15 46.21 1.48
C ILE A 233 7.28 46.74 2.34
N LEU A 234 8.49 46.90 1.78
CA LEU A 234 9.63 47.47 2.49
C LEU A 234 9.34 48.88 3.01
N ASN A 235 8.72 49.74 2.20
CA ASN A 235 8.29 51.08 2.64
C ASN A 235 7.25 51.01 3.76
N SER A 236 6.30 50.07 3.68
CA SER A 236 5.33 49.84 4.74
C SER A 236 6.00 49.38 6.03
N MET A 237 7.00 48.50 5.95
CA MET A 237 7.76 48.03 7.11
C MET A 237 8.57 49.14 7.76
N VAL A 238 9.15 50.06 6.96
CA VAL A 238 9.81 51.27 7.47
C VAL A 238 8.81 52.17 8.19
N HIS A 239 7.65 52.44 7.56
CA HIS A 239 6.63 53.31 8.14
C HIS A 239 6.07 52.77 9.47
N ASN A 240 5.94 51.45 9.58
CA ASN A 240 5.46 50.77 10.77
C ASN A 240 6.58 50.47 11.79
N GLY A 241 7.82 50.87 11.53
CA GLY A 241 8.94 50.76 12.48
C GLY A 241 9.59 49.39 12.59
N TYR A 242 9.31 48.44 11.69
CA TYR A 242 9.92 47.10 11.71
C TYR A 242 11.37 47.10 11.23
N ILE A 243 11.72 48.01 10.30
CA ILE A 243 13.06 48.12 9.70
C ILE A 243 13.44 49.58 9.51
N THR A 244 14.74 49.85 9.39
CA THR A 244 15.28 51.17 9.03
C THR A 244 15.24 51.39 7.52
N LYS A 245 15.27 52.67 7.09
CA LYS A 245 15.38 53.03 5.66
C LYS A 245 16.63 52.42 5.01
N LYS A 246 17.74 52.31 5.75
CA LYS A 246 18.98 51.68 5.27
C LYS A 246 18.79 50.19 4.99
N GLN A 247 18.14 49.45 5.89
CA GLN A 247 17.81 48.03 5.69
C GLN A 247 16.85 47.83 4.52
N ALA A 248 15.86 48.70 4.37
CA ALA A 248 14.93 48.67 3.24
C ALA A 248 15.64 48.86 1.89
N THR A 249 16.56 49.82 1.79
CA THR A 249 17.37 50.03 0.58
C THR A 249 18.25 48.81 0.28
N ALA A 250 18.96 48.29 1.28
CA ALA A 250 19.80 47.10 1.11
C ALA A 250 18.99 45.87 0.64
N ALA A 251 17.83 45.61 1.24
CA ALA A 251 16.96 44.50 0.86
C ALA A 251 16.33 44.68 -0.54
N ALA A 252 16.07 45.92 -0.96
CA ALA A 252 15.57 46.20 -2.30
C ALA A 252 16.63 45.94 -3.39
N GLU A 253 17.89 46.22 -3.09
CA GLU A 253 19.05 46.07 -4.00
C GLU A 253 19.62 44.65 -4.01
N GLU A 254 19.29 43.82 -3.02
CA GLU A 254 19.70 42.42 -2.95
C GLU A 254 19.26 41.66 -4.22
N LYS A 255 20.23 41.00 -4.87
CA LYS A 255 20.00 40.14 -6.03
C LYS A 255 19.51 38.77 -5.57
N LEU A 256 18.23 38.51 -5.77
CA LEU A 256 17.60 37.24 -5.41
C LEU A 256 17.76 36.20 -6.53
N THR A 257 18.06 34.96 -6.16
CA THR A 257 18.05 33.80 -7.07
C THR A 257 16.82 32.95 -6.78
N PHE A 258 16.05 32.60 -7.82
CA PHE A 258 14.84 31.82 -7.68
C PHE A 258 15.02 30.40 -8.22
N THR A 259 14.56 29.39 -7.46
CA THR A 259 14.63 27.98 -7.86
C THR A 259 13.50 27.62 -8.82
N GLY A 260 12.24 27.93 -8.47
CA GLY A 260 11.06 27.65 -9.30
C GLY A 260 10.76 26.16 -9.52
N VAL A 261 11.39 25.29 -8.76
CA VAL A 261 11.21 23.84 -8.78
C VAL A 261 10.82 23.42 -7.37
N HIS A 262 9.80 22.56 -7.26
CA HIS A 262 9.58 21.86 -5.99
C HIS A 262 10.71 20.84 -5.81
N THR A 263 11.68 21.13 -4.95
CA THR A 263 12.91 20.34 -4.75
C THR A 263 12.68 18.91 -4.26
N THR A 264 11.47 18.57 -3.80
CA THR A 264 11.09 17.18 -3.53
C THR A 264 10.74 16.46 -4.82
N GLN A 265 11.66 15.59 -5.27
CA GLN A 265 11.47 14.60 -6.33
C GLN A 265 10.07 13.97 -6.25
N LYS A 266 9.44 13.73 -7.40
CA LYS A 266 8.27 12.83 -7.50
C LYS A 266 8.70 11.43 -7.03
N VAL A 267 8.67 11.17 -5.73
CA VAL A 267 8.80 9.81 -5.23
C VAL A 267 7.45 9.13 -5.43
N LYS A 268 7.17 8.68 -6.66
CA LYS A 268 6.12 7.69 -6.92
C LYS A 268 6.80 6.32 -7.00
N ALA A 269 7.38 5.85 -5.90
CA ALA A 269 7.87 4.49 -5.84
C ALA A 269 6.68 3.54 -5.61
N ALA A 270 6.58 2.46 -6.39
CA ALA A 270 5.57 1.41 -6.19
C ALA A 270 4.10 1.89 -6.20
N PRO A 271 3.60 2.55 -7.27
CA PRO A 271 2.25 3.12 -7.27
C PRO A 271 1.13 2.08 -7.03
N TYR A 272 1.26 0.87 -7.58
CA TYR A 272 0.33 -0.24 -7.29
C TYR A 272 0.30 -0.64 -5.81
N PHE A 273 1.45 -0.63 -5.14
CA PHE A 273 1.54 -0.92 -3.71
C PHE A 273 0.89 0.19 -2.88
N GLN A 274 1.13 1.46 -3.25
CA GLN A 274 0.50 2.60 -2.57
C GLN A 274 -1.02 2.57 -2.68
N ASP A 275 -1.56 2.23 -3.85
CA ASP A 275 -3.00 2.03 -4.02
C ASP A 275 -3.54 0.89 -3.16
N ALA A 276 -2.80 -0.21 -3.06
CA ALA A 276 -3.16 -1.33 -2.17
C ALA A 276 -3.13 -0.91 -0.69
N VAL A 277 -2.15 -0.08 -0.28
CA VAL A 277 -2.08 0.52 1.06
C VAL A 277 -3.27 1.46 1.30
N LYS A 278 -3.61 2.33 0.35
CA LYS A 278 -4.76 3.22 0.43
C LYS A 278 -6.06 2.43 0.60
N ASN A 279 -6.23 1.38 -0.18
CA ASN A 279 -7.36 0.46 -0.05
C ASN A 279 -7.38 -0.25 1.31
N ALA A 280 -6.22 -0.61 1.87
CA ALA A 280 -6.14 -1.19 3.21
C ALA A 280 -6.51 -0.16 4.30
N LEU A 281 -6.07 1.10 4.19
CA LEU A 281 -6.49 2.18 5.10
C LEU A 281 -8.01 2.38 5.08
N LYS A 282 -8.61 2.35 3.89
CA LYS A 282 -10.06 2.50 3.71
C LYS A 282 -10.84 1.31 4.26
N ASN A 283 -10.46 0.09 3.87
CA ASN A 283 -11.29 -1.09 4.11
C ASN A 283 -10.96 -1.81 5.44
N GLN A 284 -9.70 -1.78 5.89
CA GLN A 284 -9.27 -2.44 7.13
C GLN A 284 -9.30 -1.51 8.34
N LEU A 285 -8.97 -0.23 8.16
CA LEU A 285 -8.99 0.76 9.25
C LEU A 285 -10.23 1.66 9.21
N HIS A 286 -11.12 1.48 8.22
CA HIS A 286 -12.37 2.24 8.07
C HIS A 286 -12.17 3.76 8.00
N LEU A 287 -11.03 4.21 7.47
CA LEU A 287 -10.76 5.64 7.26
C LEU A 287 -11.41 6.13 5.96
N ASP A 288 -12.03 7.31 5.99
CA ASP A 288 -12.61 7.91 4.80
C ASP A 288 -11.55 8.53 3.87
N ASP A 289 -11.90 8.72 2.60
CA ASP A 289 -10.97 9.22 1.57
C ASP A 289 -10.41 10.62 1.90
N ARG A 290 -11.18 11.47 2.60
CA ARG A 290 -10.71 12.79 3.01
C ARG A 290 -9.68 12.68 4.14
N THR A 291 -9.92 11.84 5.14
CA THR A 291 -8.93 11.58 6.21
C THR A 291 -7.66 10.97 5.66
N ILE A 292 -7.75 10.01 4.73
CA ILE A 292 -6.57 9.42 4.09
C ILE A 292 -5.82 10.45 3.25
N ALA A 293 -6.51 11.34 2.55
CA ALA A 293 -5.85 12.33 1.70
C ALA A 293 -5.29 13.52 2.47
N LEU A 294 -6.00 14.00 3.50
CA LEU A 294 -5.80 15.32 4.11
C LEU A 294 -5.58 15.28 5.64
N GLY A 295 -5.60 14.09 6.25
CA GLY A 295 -5.51 13.91 7.69
C GLY A 295 -4.09 14.00 8.28
N GLY A 296 -3.07 14.23 7.44
CA GLY A 296 -1.67 14.30 7.89
C GLY A 296 -1.14 12.99 8.47
N LEU A 297 -1.62 11.85 7.97
CA LEU A 297 -1.24 10.55 8.52
C LEU A 297 0.21 10.21 8.19
N LYS A 298 0.90 9.52 9.09
CA LYS A 298 2.17 8.84 8.80
C LYS A 298 1.93 7.35 8.72
N VAL A 299 2.05 6.79 7.53
CA VAL A 299 1.74 5.38 7.23
C VAL A 299 3.05 4.62 7.03
N TYR A 300 3.40 3.77 7.99
CA TYR A 300 4.58 2.91 7.92
C TYR A 300 4.20 1.58 7.27
N THR A 301 4.81 1.29 6.14
CA THR A 301 4.46 0.15 5.29
C THR A 301 5.50 -0.98 5.40
N THR A 302 5.27 -2.05 4.66
CA THR A 302 6.17 -3.21 4.59
C THR A 302 7.08 -3.22 3.37
N LEU A 303 6.91 -2.26 2.45
CA LEU A 303 7.60 -2.20 1.16
C LEU A 303 9.11 -2.12 1.38
N ASN A 304 9.85 -2.97 0.68
CA ASN A 304 11.30 -2.85 0.61
C ASN A 304 11.67 -2.20 -0.72
N VAL A 305 12.21 -0.99 -0.69
CA VAL A 305 12.48 -0.20 -1.91
C VAL A 305 13.42 -0.93 -2.87
N LYS A 306 14.45 -1.61 -2.35
CA LYS A 306 15.40 -2.38 -3.16
C LYS A 306 14.74 -3.56 -3.86
N GLN A 307 13.95 -4.35 -3.12
CA GLN A 307 13.23 -5.48 -3.71
C GLN A 307 12.15 -5.01 -4.70
N GLN A 308 11.44 -3.91 -4.40
CA GLN A 308 10.47 -3.35 -5.34
C GLN A 308 11.14 -2.95 -6.66
N LYS A 309 12.27 -2.25 -6.59
CA LYS A 309 13.04 -1.85 -7.76
C LYS A 309 13.50 -3.07 -8.58
N ALA A 310 14.04 -4.09 -7.91
CA ALA A 310 14.42 -5.35 -8.56
C ALA A 310 13.21 -5.99 -9.28
N ALA A 311 12.02 -6.00 -8.68
CA ALA A 311 10.82 -6.54 -9.32
C ALA A 311 10.47 -5.79 -10.62
N GLU A 312 10.49 -4.45 -10.58
CA GLU A 312 10.20 -3.59 -11.73
C GLU A 312 11.25 -3.78 -12.84
N GLU A 313 12.54 -3.81 -12.49
CA GLU A 313 13.65 -4.00 -13.43
C GLU A 313 13.62 -5.39 -14.08
N GLN A 314 13.39 -6.47 -13.32
CA GLN A 314 13.30 -7.82 -13.90
C GLN A 314 12.08 -7.97 -14.81
N ILE A 315 10.95 -7.33 -14.49
CA ILE A 315 9.78 -7.31 -15.39
C ILE A 315 10.14 -6.56 -16.68
N GLN A 316 10.74 -5.37 -16.59
CA GLN A 316 11.14 -4.59 -17.77
C GLN A 316 12.16 -5.33 -18.65
N LYS A 317 13.09 -6.07 -18.03
CA LYS A 317 14.14 -6.83 -18.73
C LYS A 317 13.59 -8.04 -19.47
N TYR A 318 12.73 -8.84 -18.83
CA TYR A 318 12.29 -10.13 -19.39
C TYR A 318 10.99 -10.05 -20.18
N VAL A 319 10.13 -9.06 -19.93
CA VAL A 319 8.86 -8.91 -20.64
C VAL A 319 9.06 -7.96 -21.81
N SER A 320 8.95 -8.50 -23.04
CA SER A 320 9.16 -7.71 -24.26
C SER A 320 8.29 -6.45 -24.29
N HIS A 321 8.89 -5.31 -24.63
CA HIS A 321 8.21 -4.03 -24.82
C HIS A 321 7.14 -4.08 -25.92
N SER A 322 7.31 -4.96 -26.92
CA SER A 322 6.34 -5.16 -28.01
C SER A 322 5.18 -6.09 -27.67
N SER A 323 5.28 -6.86 -26.58
CA SER A 323 4.17 -7.71 -26.14
C SER A 323 3.09 -6.86 -25.49
N GLU A 324 1.82 -7.25 -25.60
CA GLU A 324 0.72 -6.63 -24.85
C GLU A 324 0.41 -7.36 -23.54
N ILE A 325 1.09 -8.49 -23.29
CA ILE A 325 0.88 -9.31 -22.10
C ILE A 325 1.14 -8.48 -20.84
N GLN A 326 0.33 -8.72 -19.82
CA GLN A 326 0.47 -8.11 -18.51
C GLN A 326 1.20 -9.07 -17.56
N VAL A 327 1.83 -8.50 -16.54
CA VAL A 327 2.54 -9.25 -15.50
C VAL A 327 2.17 -8.68 -14.14
N ALA A 328 2.03 -9.57 -13.16
CA ALA A 328 1.86 -9.21 -11.76
C ALA A 328 2.82 -10.00 -10.89
N LEU A 329 3.35 -9.36 -9.86
CA LEU A 329 4.30 -9.96 -8.92
C LEU A 329 3.94 -9.57 -7.50
N VAL A 330 3.97 -10.53 -6.59
CA VAL A 330 3.91 -10.31 -5.14
C VAL A 330 5.04 -11.07 -4.49
N ALA A 331 5.89 -10.36 -3.75
CA ALA A 331 6.93 -10.95 -2.91
C ALA A 331 6.61 -10.70 -1.44
N MET A 332 6.64 -11.74 -0.62
CA MET A 332 6.20 -11.71 0.77
C MET A 332 7.17 -12.45 1.68
N ASN A 333 7.44 -11.88 2.86
CA ASN A 333 8.17 -12.60 3.89
C ASN A 333 7.25 -13.65 4.53
N PRO A 334 7.59 -14.95 4.46
CA PRO A 334 6.69 -16.02 4.89
C PRO A 334 6.46 -16.07 6.40
N LYS A 335 7.33 -15.45 7.21
CA LYS A 335 7.25 -15.52 8.68
C LYS A 335 6.24 -14.54 9.27
N ASN A 336 6.06 -13.39 8.64
CA ASN A 336 5.23 -12.30 9.17
C ASN A 336 4.23 -11.75 8.15
N GLY A 337 4.23 -12.26 6.91
CA GLY A 337 3.30 -11.82 5.88
C GLY A 337 3.61 -10.45 5.28
N TYR A 338 4.77 -9.85 5.58
CA TYR A 338 5.11 -8.53 5.09
C TYR A 338 5.32 -8.58 3.58
N VAL A 339 4.49 -7.84 2.83
CA VAL A 339 4.62 -7.72 1.37
C VAL A 339 5.77 -6.76 1.10
N LYS A 340 6.85 -7.30 0.53
CA LYS A 340 8.11 -6.59 0.30
C LYS A 340 8.19 -5.95 -1.08
N ALA A 341 7.53 -6.54 -2.06
CA ALA A 341 7.38 -5.97 -3.39
C ALA A 341 5.99 -6.34 -3.96
N MET A 342 5.39 -5.41 -4.69
CA MET A 342 4.13 -5.60 -5.41
C MET A 342 4.15 -4.85 -6.74
N VAL A 343 3.93 -5.58 -7.82
CA VAL A 343 3.74 -5.03 -9.16
C VAL A 343 2.39 -5.52 -9.69
N GLY A 344 1.50 -4.58 -10.04
CA GLY A 344 0.13 -4.86 -10.50
C GLY A 344 -0.05 -4.87 -12.01
N GLY A 345 0.99 -4.50 -12.76
CA GLY A 345 0.98 -4.34 -14.21
C GLY A 345 2.30 -3.75 -14.68
N ARG A 346 2.45 -3.59 -15.99
CA ARG A 346 3.71 -3.15 -16.60
C ARG A 346 3.92 -1.63 -16.58
N ASP A 347 2.81 -0.89 -16.63
CA ASP A 347 2.82 0.56 -16.69
C ASP A 347 1.58 1.07 -15.95
N TYR A 348 1.82 1.68 -14.78
CA TYR A 348 0.78 2.18 -13.90
C TYR A 348 0.01 3.35 -14.52
N GLU A 349 0.69 4.24 -15.25
CA GLU A 349 0.07 5.43 -15.82
C GLU A 349 -0.84 5.05 -17.01
N LYS A 350 -0.54 3.94 -17.71
CA LYS A 350 -1.44 3.36 -18.71
C LYS A 350 -2.58 2.54 -18.10
N SER A 351 -2.32 1.78 -17.04
CA SER A 351 -3.30 0.88 -16.43
C SER A 351 -3.11 0.81 -14.91
N PRO A 352 -3.90 1.57 -14.11
CA PRO A 352 -3.85 1.50 -12.65
C PRO A 352 -4.52 0.24 -12.09
N PHE A 353 -5.12 -0.61 -12.96
CA PHE A 353 -5.70 -1.89 -12.54
C PHE A 353 -4.63 -2.81 -11.94
N ASN A 354 -4.72 -3.07 -10.64
CA ASN A 354 -3.73 -3.82 -9.90
C ASN A 354 -4.03 -5.32 -9.95
N ARG A 355 -3.45 -6.01 -10.94
CA ARG A 355 -3.66 -7.45 -11.16
C ARG A 355 -3.13 -8.33 -10.03
N ALA A 356 -2.19 -7.84 -9.23
CA ALA A 356 -1.66 -8.58 -8.09
C ALA A 356 -2.72 -8.83 -7.00
N VAL A 357 -3.69 -7.91 -6.87
CA VAL A 357 -4.71 -7.96 -5.81
C VAL A 357 -6.13 -7.95 -6.33
N GLN A 358 -6.40 -7.57 -7.58
CA GLN A 358 -7.75 -7.43 -8.13
C GLN A 358 -8.10 -8.50 -9.16
N ALA A 359 -7.13 -8.93 -9.98
CA ALA A 359 -7.41 -9.88 -11.05
C ALA A 359 -7.61 -11.30 -10.50
N ILE A 360 -8.68 -11.95 -10.96
CA ILE A 360 -8.98 -13.35 -10.68
C ILE A 360 -8.59 -14.14 -11.93
N ARG A 361 -7.60 -15.02 -11.79
CA ARG A 361 -6.96 -15.74 -12.91
C ARG A 361 -6.80 -17.21 -12.59
N GLN A 362 -6.85 -18.08 -13.60
CA GLN A 362 -6.72 -19.52 -13.37
C GLN A 362 -5.28 -19.85 -12.93
N PRO A 363 -5.05 -20.46 -11.75
CA PRO A 363 -3.71 -20.78 -11.25
C PRO A 363 -3.03 -21.90 -12.04
N GLY A 364 -3.79 -22.66 -12.84
CA GLY A 364 -3.29 -23.85 -13.51
C GLY A 364 -2.72 -24.85 -12.50
N SER A 365 -1.62 -25.51 -12.89
CA SER A 365 -0.91 -26.48 -12.04
C SER A 365 -0.31 -25.92 -10.74
N THR A 366 -0.35 -24.61 -10.47
CA THR A 366 0.08 -24.07 -9.16
C THR A 366 -0.90 -24.38 -8.03
N ILE A 367 -2.09 -24.93 -8.32
CA ILE A 367 -3.02 -25.44 -7.31
C ILE A 367 -2.61 -26.82 -6.75
N LYS A 368 -1.88 -27.63 -7.54
CA LYS A 368 -1.54 -29.02 -7.19
C LYS A 368 -0.85 -29.20 -5.83
N PRO A 369 0.02 -28.28 -5.35
CA PRO A 369 0.61 -28.42 -4.03
C PRO A 369 -0.41 -28.39 -2.89
N LEU A 370 -1.53 -27.67 -3.05
CA LEU A 370 -2.63 -27.70 -2.06
C LEU A 370 -3.34 -29.06 -2.11
N LEU A 371 -3.61 -29.58 -3.31
CA LEU A 371 -4.18 -30.92 -3.50
C LEU A 371 -3.29 -32.01 -2.88
N TYR A 372 -1.99 -31.97 -3.15
CA TYR A 372 -1.07 -32.98 -2.64
C TYR A 372 -0.78 -32.83 -1.15
N TYR A 373 -0.88 -31.62 -0.59
CA TYR A 373 -0.90 -31.46 0.85
C TYR A 373 -2.15 -32.14 1.46
N ALA A 374 -3.33 -31.98 0.86
CA ALA A 374 -4.53 -32.72 1.29
C ALA A 374 -4.36 -34.24 1.14
N ALA A 375 -3.69 -34.71 0.09
CA ALA A 375 -3.35 -36.12 -0.09
C ALA A 375 -2.43 -36.63 1.05
N LEU A 376 -1.42 -35.85 1.45
CA LEU A 376 -0.57 -36.18 2.61
C LEU A 376 -1.38 -36.20 3.92
N GLU A 377 -2.41 -35.35 4.05
CA GLU A 377 -3.35 -35.40 5.17
C GLU A 377 -4.19 -36.69 5.18
N ASN A 378 -4.38 -37.31 4.01
CA ASN A 378 -5.16 -38.54 3.80
C ASN A 378 -4.28 -39.77 3.51
N GLY A 379 -3.07 -39.81 4.07
CA GLY A 379 -2.23 -41.02 4.09
C GLY A 379 -1.33 -41.24 2.86
N PHE A 380 -1.35 -40.34 1.88
CA PHE A 380 -0.38 -40.41 0.78
C PHE A 380 1.03 -40.12 1.29
N THR A 381 2.02 -40.65 0.58
CA THR A 381 3.44 -40.41 0.82
C THR A 381 4.10 -39.93 -0.46
N PRO A 382 5.32 -39.36 -0.40
CA PRO A 382 6.11 -39.06 -1.59
C PRO A 382 6.28 -40.24 -2.56
N SER A 383 6.19 -41.47 -2.06
CA SER A 383 6.31 -42.72 -2.82
C SER A 383 4.97 -43.33 -3.25
N SER A 384 3.82 -42.74 -2.88
CA SER A 384 2.52 -43.22 -3.37
C SER A 384 2.54 -43.25 -4.90
N MET A 385 2.19 -44.40 -5.47
CA MET A 385 2.25 -44.61 -6.92
C MET A 385 0.87 -44.58 -7.54
N MET A 386 0.79 -44.00 -8.73
CA MET A 386 -0.38 -44.14 -9.60
C MET A 386 0.07 -44.26 -11.04
N ARG A 387 -0.70 -45.00 -11.83
CA ARG A 387 -0.49 -45.14 -13.27
C ARG A 387 -0.86 -43.85 -14.02
N SER A 388 0.07 -43.31 -14.80
CA SER A 388 -0.14 -42.15 -15.67
C SER A 388 -0.19 -42.58 -17.14
N GLU A 389 -1.39 -42.52 -17.72
CA GLU A 389 -1.68 -42.84 -19.12
C GLU A 389 -2.90 -42.03 -19.58
N SER A 390 -3.14 -41.95 -20.90
CA SER A 390 -4.33 -41.30 -21.43
C SER A 390 -5.58 -41.90 -20.78
N THR A 391 -6.32 -41.08 -20.04
CA THR A 391 -7.48 -41.51 -19.25
C THR A 391 -8.68 -40.64 -19.62
N THR A 392 -9.81 -41.26 -19.94
CA THR A 392 -11.12 -40.60 -19.99
C THR A 392 -11.82 -40.88 -18.66
N PHE A 393 -12.30 -39.83 -18.01
CA PHE A 393 -13.10 -39.94 -16.79
C PHE A 393 -14.57 -39.77 -17.16
N HIS A 394 -15.40 -40.75 -16.80
CA HIS A 394 -16.83 -40.77 -17.07
C HIS A 394 -17.58 -40.34 -15.81
N PHE A 395 -18.50 -39.38 -15.94
CA PHE A 395 -19.34 -38.86 -14.85
C PHE A 395 -20.82 -39.00 -15.19
N ASP A 396 -21.67 -38.88 -14.15
CA ASP A 396 -23.14 -38.90 -14.22
C ASP A 396 -23.66 -40.01 -15.15
N ASP A 397 -23.58 -41.26 -14.68
CA ASP A 397 -24.07 -42.49 -15.35
C ASP A 397 -23.68 -42.70 -16.84
N GLY A 398 -22.65 -42.00 -17.31
CA GLY A 398 -22.09 -42.09 -18.66
C GLY A 398 -22.47 -40.93 -19.58
N SER A 399 -23.12 -39.89 -19.07
CA SER A 399 -23.59 -38.74 -19.85
C SER A 399 -22.54 -37.64 -20.06
N SER A 400 -21.41 -37.66 -19.34
CA SER A 400 -20.34 -36.68 -19.54
C SER A 400 -18.92 -37.27 -19.43
N ASP A 401 -18.10 -36.96 -20.45
CA ASP A 401 -16.71 -37.40 -20.56
C ASP A 401 -15.74 -36.23 -20.32
N TYR A 402 -14.75 -36.43 -19.45
CA TYR A 402 -13.62 -35.52 -19.27
C TYR A 402 -12.32 -36.21 -19.64
N LYS A 403 -11.61 -35.65 -20.61
CA LYS A 403 -10.32 -36.16 -21.07
C LYS A 403 -9.21 -35.12 -20.85
N PRO A 404 -8.60 -35.07 -19.65
CA PRO A 404 -7.46 -34.21 -19.41
C PRO A 404 -6.23 -34.72 -20.16
N HIS A 405 -5.38 -33.80 -20.61
CA HIS A 405 -4.16 -34.12 -21.34
C HIS A 405 -2.93 -33.70 -20.54
N ASN A 406 -1.89 -34.54 -20.54
CA ASN A 406 -0.57 -34.13 -20.07
C ASN A 406 0.09 -33.16 -21.05
N PHE A 407 1.09 -32.42 -20.58
CA PHE A 407 1.84 -31.50 -21.41
C PHE A 407 2.45 -32.21 -22.63
N ASN A 408 2.25 -31.64 -23.83
CA ASN A 408 2.63 -32.23 -25.13
C ASN A 408 2.08 -33.65 -25.37
N ASN A 409 0.98 -34.05 -24.72
CA ASN A 409 0.40 -35.41 -24.80
C ASN A 409 1.40 -36.52 -24.44
N LYS A 410 2.36 -36.23 -23.57
CA LYS A 410 3.34 -37.23 -23.09
C LYS A 410 2.88 -37.84 -21.78
N TYR A 411 2.89 -39.17 -21.71
CA TYR A 411 2.49 -39.94 -20.54
C TYR A 411 3.62 -40.89 -20.13
N ALA A 412 3.62 -41.29 -18.86
CA ALA A 412 4.53 -42.31 -18.39
C ALA A 412 4.23 -43.68 -19.02
N ASN A 413 2.95 -43.95 -19.31
CA ASN A 413 2.42 -45.27 -19.65
C ASN A 413 2.84 -46.33 -18.63
N GLY A 414 2.84 -45.94 -17.36
CA GLY A 414 3.34 -46.72 -16.23
C GLY A 414 3.09 -46.01 -14.91
N GLU A 415 3.52 -46.63 -13.82
CA GLU A 415 3.41 -46.06 -12.48
C GLU A 415 4.46 -44.96 -12.28
N ILE A 416 4.04 -43.87 -11.63
CA ILE A 416 4.93 -42.79 -11.20
C ILE A 416 4.64 -42.47 -9.74
N THR A 417 5.66 -42.02 -9.01
CA THR A 417 5.54 -41.59 -7.61
C THR A 417 4.90 -40.21 -7.51
N LEU A 418 4.23 -39.90 -6.40
CA LEU A 418 3.69 -38.56 -6.10
C LEU A 418 4.76 -37.47 -6.23
N ALA A 419 5.97 -37.73 -5.72
CA ALA A 419 7.09 -36.79 -5.80
C ALA A 419 7.49 -36.51 -7.27
N GLN A 420 7.55 -37.54 -8.12
CA GLN A 420 7.83 -37.37 -9.53
C GLN A 420 6.67 -36.65 -10.24
N ALA A 421 5.43 -37.06 -9.99
CA ALA A 421 4.22 -36.47 -10.57
C ALA A 421 4.14 -34.97 -10.30
N LEU A 422 4.48 -34.52 -9.09
CA LEU A 422 4.55 -33.09 -8.77
C LEU A 422 5.68 -32.37 -9.53
N ALA A 423 6.86 -32.98 -9.61
CA ALA A 423 8.04 -32.39 -10.25
C ALA A 423 7.88 -32.20 -11.76
N VAL A 424 7.28 -33.18 -12.45
CA VAL A 424 6.95 -33.09 -13.88
C VAL A 424 5.56 -32.50 -14.15
N SER A 425 4.80 -32.22 -13.09
CA SER A 425 3.46 -31.63 -13.13
C SER A 425 2.41 -32.46 -13.88
N ASP A 426 2.40 -33.77 -13.67
CA ASP A 426 1.48 -34.73 -14.32
C ASP A 426 0.00 -34.39 -14.02
N ASN A 427 -0.81 -34.25 -15.06
CA ASN A 427 -2.23 -33.89 -14.97
C ASN A 427 -3.10 -35.09 -14.61
N ILE A 428 -2.80 -36.27 -15.17
CA ILE A 428 -3.56 -37.50 -14.90
C ILE A 428 -3.45 -37.89 -13.43
N TYR A 429 -2.24 -37.86 -12.86
CA TYR A 429 -2.02 -38.13 -11.44
C TYR A 429 -2.80 -37.15 -10.56
N ALA A 430 -2.79 -35.85 -10.89
CA ALA A 430 -3.52 -34.83 -10.16
C ALA A 430 -5.04 -35.08 -10.18
N VAL A 431 -5.62 -35.34 -11.35
CA VAL A 431 -7.07 -35.62 -11.47
C VAL A 431 -7.44 -36.90 -10.74
N LYS A 432 -6.67 -37.98 -10.88
CA LYS A 432 -6.89 -39.23 -10.12
C LYS A 432 -6.83 -39.00 -8.61
N THR A 433 -5.87 -38.21 -8.13
CA THR A 433 -5.75 -37.87 -6.70
C THR A 433 -6.97 -37.07 -6.22
N HIS A 434 -7.39 -36.07 -7.00
CA HIS A 434 -8.55 -35.24 -6.67
C HIS A 434 -9.84 -36.04 -6.57
N LEU A 435 -10.11 -36.90 -7.56
CA LEU A 435 -11.28 -37.77 -7.56
C LEU A 435 -11.22 -38.82 -6.44
N PHE A 436 -10.04 -39.35 -6.15
CA PHE A 436 -9.85 -40.30 -5.04
C PHE A 436 -10.17 -39.69 -3.68
N LEU A 437 -9.82 -38.42 -3.47
CA LEU A 437 -10.06 -37.73 -2.20
C LEU A 437 -11.50 -37.23 -2.05
N GLY A 438 -12.22 -37.00 -3.14
CA GLY A 438 -13.47 -36.24 -3.17
C GLY A 438 -13.22 -34.79 -3.60
N GLU A 439 -14.10 -34.27 -4.45
CA GLU A 439 -13.89 -32.98 -5.12
C GLU A 439 -13.98 -31.78 -4.16
N GLU A 440 -14.72 -31.95 -3.08
CA GLU A 440 -14.87 -31.01 -1.98
C GLU A 440 -13.57 -30.80 -1.20
N VAL A 441 -12.71 -31.82 -1.08
CA VAL A 441 -11.50 -31.78 -0.25
C VAL A 441 -10.54 -30.70 -0.72
N LEU A 442 -10.35 -30.54 -2.04
CA LEU A 442 -9.50 -29.48 -2.58
C LEU A 442 -10.12 -28.10 -2.39
N ALA A 443 -11.44 -27.96 -2.50
CA ALA A 443 -12.14 -26.70 -2.26
C ALA A 443 -12.00 -26.24 -0.80
N GLU A 444 -12.15 -27.16 0.16
CA GLU A 444 -11.94 -26.88 1.59
C GLU A 444 -10.47 -26.58 1.91
N THR A 445 -9.56 -27.33 1.29
CA THR A 445 -8.11 -27.09 1.43
C THR A 445 -7.73 -25.71 0.89
N ALA A 446 -8.25 -25.30 -0.26
CA ALA A 446 -8.04 -23.95 -0.80
C ALA A 446 -8.46 -22.86 0.19
N LYS A 447 -9.61 -23.02 0.85
CA LYS A 447 -10.08 -22.11 1.91
C LYS A 447 -9.16 -22.11 3.13
N LYS A 448 -8.69 -23.28 3.58
CA LYS A 448 -7.69 -23.43 4.67
C LYS A 448 -6.38 -22.71 4.36
N PHE A 449 -5.98 -22.65 3.09
CA PHE A 449 -4.80 -21.92 2.63
C PHE A 449 -5.03 -20.42 2.37
N GLY A 450 -6.25 -19.91 2.62
CA GLY A 450 -6.58 -18.50 2.56
C GLY A 450 -7.00 -17.98 1.18
N LEU A 451 -7.43 -18.88 0.28
CA LEU A 451 -8.06 -18.48 -0.98
C LEU A 451 -9.52 -18.07 -0.73
N SER A 452 -9.88 -16.84 -1.09
CA SER A 452 -11.24 -16.30 -0.83
C SER A 452 -12.22 -16.54 -1.99
N THR A 453 -11.73 -16.86 -3.19
CA THR A 453 -12.58 -17.13 -4.36
C THR A 453 -13.30 -18.47 -4.22
N LYS A 454 -14.54 -18.54 -4.73
CA LYS A 454 -15.31 -19.79 -4.71
C LYS A 454 -14.64 -20.82 -5.62
N MET A 455 -14.28 -21.97 -5.06
CA MET A 455 -13.78 -23.12 -5.81
C MET A 455 -14.93 -24.00 -6.25
N MET A 456 -15.00 -24.32 -7.54
CA MET A 456 -15.98 -25.27 -8.08
C MET A 456 -15.58 -26.69 -7.71
N GLN A 457 -16.53 -27.48 -7.20
CA GLN A 457 -16.37 -28.91 -6.94
C GLN A 457 -16.60 -29.63 -8.27
N VAL A 458 -15.54 -29.70 -9.07
CA VAL A 458 -15.51 -30.36 -10.38
C VAL A 458 -14.17 -31.05 -10.58
N PRO A 459 -14.06 -32.08 -11.44
CA PRO A 459 -12.82 -32.83 -11.65
C PRO A 459 -11.66 -31.94 -12.11
N SER A 460 -11.98 -30.93 -12.93
CA SER A 460 -11.01 -30.01 -13.51
C SER A 460 -10.38 -29.06 -12.49
N LEU A 461 -10.91 -28.95 -11.27
CA LEU A 461 -10.34 -28.14 -10.21
C LEU A 461 -8.90 -28.57 -9.88
N ALA A 462 -8.59 -29.87 -10.01
CA ALA A 462 -7.24 -30.41 -9.85
C ALA A 462 -6.19 -29.73 -10.76
N LEU A 463 -6.64 -29.13 -11.86
CA LEU A 463 -5.82 -28.43 -12.84
C LEU A 463 -5.96 -26.89 -12.74
N GLY A 464 -6.69 -26.38 -11.75
CA GLY A 464 -6.78 -24.95 -11.45
C GLY A 464 -7.77 -24.17 -12.33
N THR A 465 -8.93 -24.76 -12.63
CA THR A 465 -9.98 -24.10 -13.45
C THR A 465 -10.76 -23.00 -12.72
N SER A 466 -10.71 -22.98 -11.37
CA SER A 466 -11.26 -21.88 -10.56
C SER A 466 -10.20 -20.79 -10.36
N GLY A 467 -10.59 -19.53 -10.58
CA GLY A 467 -9.65 -18.41 -10.53
C GLY A 467 -9.25 -17.98 -9.12
N VAL A 468 -8.05 -17.42 -8.98
CA VAL A 468 -7.43 -16.92 -7.72
C VAL A 468 -6.74 -15.58 -7.94
N ARG A 469 -6.40 -14.88 -6.85
CA ARG A 469 -5.56 -13.67 -6.90
C ARG A 469 -4.09 -14.01 -6.63
N VAL A 470 -3.18 -13.26 -7.23
CA VAL A 470 -1.72 -13.47 -7.08
C VAL A 470 -1.28 -13.37 -5.61
N ILE A 471 -1.76 -12.35 -4.90
CA ILE A 471 -1.46 -12.14 -3.48
C ILE A 471 -1.93 -13.29 -2.59
N GLU A 472 -3.06 -13.93 -2.93
CA GLU A 472 -3.57 -15.06 -2.16
C GLU A 472 -2.72 -16.32 -2.38
N MET A 473 -2.23 -16.52 -3.60
CA MET A 473 -1.33 -17.62 -3.90
C MET A 473 0.05 -17.45 -3.25
N ALA A 474 0.59 -16.23 -3.21
CA ALA A 474 1.79 -15.92 -2.43
C ALA A 474 1.57 -16.21 -0.93
N ASN A 475 0.37 -15.92 -0.40
CA ASN A 475 0.00 -16.26 0.97
C ASN A 475 -0.06 -17.77 1.21
N ALA A 476 -0.77 -18.51 0.36
CA ALA A 476 -0.90 -19.96 0.46
C ALA A 476 0.47 -20.65 0.50
N TYR A 477 1.40 -20.26 -0.37
CA TYR A 477 2.75 -20.82 -0.39
C TYR A 477 3.61 -20.41 0.82
N SER A 478 3.26 -19.29 1.48
CA SER A 478 3.94 -18.86 2.70
C SER A 478 3.67 -19.79 3.88
N LEU A 479 2.51 -20.44 3.94
CA LEU A 479 2.22 -21.46 4.95
C LEU A 479 3.17 -22.66 4.82
N PHE A 480 3.58 -23.05 3.60
CA PHE A 480 4.62 -24.07 3.45
C PHE A 480 5.99 -23.55 3.89
N ALA A 481 6.37 -22.37 3.39
CA ALA A 481 7.68 -21.78 3.62
C ALA A 481 7.99 -21.50 5.11
N ASN A 482 6.97 -21.28 5.94
CA ASN A 482 7.12 -20.99 7.36
C ASN A 482 6.84 -22.17 8.31
N GLY A 483 6.62 -23.37 7.77
CA GLY A 483 6.35 -24.57 8.56
C GLY A 483 4.91 -24.70 9.08
N GLY A 484 3.94 -24.10 8.40
CA GLY A 484 2.51 -24.30 8.62
C GLY A 484 1.84 -23.25 9.50
N LYS A 485 2.47 -22.09 9.73
CA LYS A 485 1.94 -21.03 10.58
C LYS A 485 1.07 -20.08 9.78
N ARG A 486 0.02 -19.56 10.42
CA ARG A 486 -0.87 -18.52 9.87
C ARG A 486 -0.08 -17.25 9.58
N VAL A 487 -0.35 -16.70 8.42
CA VAL A 487 0.19 -15.42 7.94
C VAL A 487 -0.89 -14.82 7.05
N TYR A 488 -0.92 -13.50 7.02
CA TYR A 488 -1.74 -12.73 6.10
C TYR A 488 -0.89 -11.69 5.38
N PRO A 489 -1.20 -11.38 4.10
CA PRO A 489 -0.54 -10.30 3.39
C PRO A 489 -0.72 -8.99 4.16
N THR A 490 0.40 -8.46 4.66
CA THR A 490 0.46 -7.26 5.48
C THR A 490 1.17 -6.18 4.68
N LEU A 491 0.48 -5.08 4.42
CA LEU A 491 0.99 -3.90 3.72
C LEU A 491 1.39 -2.77 4.67
N ILE A 492 0.71 -2.69 5.83
CA ILE A 492 0.84 -1.61 6.82
C ILE A 492 1.26 -2.22 8.16
N THR A 493 2.31 -1.68 8.75
CA THR A 493 2.78 -2.06 10.09
C THR A 493 2.24 -1.11 11.15
N ARG A 494 2.20 0.19 10.84
CA ARG A 494 1.81 1.24 11.79
C ARG A 494 1.23 2.45 11.09
N VAL A 495 0.24 3.11 11.71
CA VAL A 495 -0.28 4.40 11.27
C VAL A 495 -0.32 5.36 12.45
N GLU A 496 0.20 6.56 12.26
CA GLU A 496 0.13 7.66 13.21
C GLU A 496 -0.72 8.81 12.64
N ASP A 497 -1.38 9.56 13.51
CA ASP A 497 -2.02 10.82 13.15
C ASP A 497 -1.00 11.98 13.06
N TYR A 498 -1.49 13.17 12.72
CA TYR A 498 -0.67 14.39 12.60
C TYR A 498 0.03 14.81 13.90
N ASN A 499 -0.49 14.39 15.06
CA ASN A 499 0.12 14.65 16.39
C ASN A 499 1.13 13.56 16.79
N GLY A 500 1.33 12.53 15.98
CA GLY A 500 2.20 11.40 16.28
C GLY A 500 1.55 10.34 17.19
N LYS A 501 0.24 10.39 17.41
CA LYS A 501 -0.48 9.33 18.13
C LYS A 501 -0.67 8.14 17.22
N VAL A 502 -0.29 6.94 17.70
CA VAL A 502 -0.50 5.68 16.98
C VAL A 502 -2.00 5.37 16.95
N ILE A 503 -2.57 5.30 15.75
CA ILE A 503 -3.99 4.91 15.52
C ILE A 503 -4.11 3.46 15.08
N PHE A 504 -3.04 2.86 14.56
CA PHE A 504 -2.99 1.46 14.18
C PHE A 504 -1.58 0.90 14.35
N GLU A 505 -1.48 -0.32 14.86
CA GLU A 505 -0.24 -1.10 14.88
C GLU A 505 -0.56 -2.58 14.68
N ARG A 506 0.14 -3.21 13.73
CA ARG A 506 -0.07 -4.62 13.38
C ARG A 506 0.56 -5.51 14.45
N LYS A 507 -0.29 -6.31 15.11
CA LYS A 507 0.15 -7.44 15.93
C LYS A 507 0.36 -8.68 15.06
N GLN A 508 1.41 -9.44 15.34
CA GLN A 508 1.64 -10.73 14.69
C GLN A 508 0.88 -11.83 15.42
N GLU A 509 0.17 -12.65 14.66
CA GLU A 509 -0.50 -13.84 15.17
C GLU A 509 0.34 -15.07 14.85
N THR A 510 0.43 -16.00 15.81
CA THR A 510 1.15 -17.26 15.63
C THR A 510 0.19 -18.42 15.89
N GLU A 511 -0.69 -18.68 14.93
CA GLU A 511 -1.56 -19.86 14.91
C GLU A 511 -0.95 -20.93 13.98
N LYS A 512 -1.03 -22.21 14.37
CA LYS A 512 -0.65 -23.33 13.50
C LYS A 512 -1.86 -23.75 12.64
N ILE A 513 -1.69 -23.74 11.32
CA ILE A 513 -2.73 -24.09 10.33
C ILE A 513 -2.44 -25.43 9.66
N LEU A 514 -1.18 -25.68 9.32
CA LEU A 514 -0.75 -26.93 8.71
C LEU A 514 0.01 -27.78 9.73
N ASP A 515 0.01 -29.09 9.50
CA ASP A 515 0.90 -29.98 10.22
C ASP A 515 2.37 -29.73 9.79
N PRO A 516 3.29 -29.41 10.72
CA PRO A 516 4.67 -29.06 10.36
C PRO A 516 5.43 -30.17 9.65
N ALA A 517 5.15 -31.45 9.98
CA ALA A 517 5.79 -32.57 9.32
C ALA A 517 5.30 -32.70 7.87
N LYS A 518 3.99 -32.63 7.65
CA LYS A 518 3.41 -32.67 6.30
C LYS A 518 3.78 -31.45 5.47
N ALA A 519 3.80 -30.25 6.06
CA ALA A 519 4.24 -29.02 5.40
C ALA A 519 5.71 -29.13 4.98
N TYR A 520 6.58 -29.67 5.84
CA TYR A 520 7.98 -29.89 5.49
C TYR A 520 8.16 -30.93 4.39
N VAL A 521 7.48 -32.09 4.47
CA VAL A 521 7.46 -33.09 3.39
C VAL A 521 7.00 -32.46 2.08
N MET A 522 5.94 -31.64 2.11
CA MET A 522 5.45 -30.92 0.95
C MET A 522 6.50 -29.97 0.36
N THR A 523 7.18 -29.19 1.21
CA THR A 523 8.31 -28.34 0.81
C THR A 523 9.43 -29.15 0.15
N GLN A 524 9.77 -30.32 0.70
CA GLN A 524 10.82 -31.20 0.15
C GLN A 524 10.42 -31.86 -1.18
N MET A 525 9.13 -32.08 -1.43
CA MET A 525 8.67 -32.49 -2.77
C MET A 525 8.70 -31.30 -3.75
N LEU A 526 8.41 -30.08 -3.29
CA LEU A 526 8.44 -28.86 -4.11
C LEU A 526 9.85 -28.42 -4.53
N THR A 527 10.91 -28.84 -3.83
CA THR A 527 12.29 -28.69 -4.34
C THR A 527 12.52 -29.56 -5.59
N GLY A 528 11.73 -30.62 -5.75
CA GLY A 528 11.80 -31.56 -6.86
C GLY A 528 11.55 -30.93 -8.24
N VAL A 529 10.84 -29.80 -8.29
CA VAL A 529 10.59 -29.06 -9.54
C VAL A 529 11.88 -28.59 -10.22
N PHE A 530 12.98 -28.47 -9.47
CA PHE A 530 14.30 -28.10 -9.98
C PHE A 530 15.30 -29.28 -10.01
N ASP A 531 14.92 -30.44 -9.45
CA ASP A 531 15.81 -31.58 -9.28
C ASP A 531 15.74 -32.53 -10.49
N ARG A 532 16.77 -32.49 -11.35
CA ARG A 532 16.88 -33.35 -12.54
C ARG A 532 16.87 -34.85 -12.23
N LYS A 533 17.08 -35.28 -10.97
CA LYS A 533 16.93 -36.68 -10.56
C LYS A 533 15.49 -37.18 -10.62
N LEU A 534 14.51 -36.28 -10.66
CA LEU A 534 13.10 -36.61 -10.85
C LEU A 534 12.67 -36.57 -12.33
N ASN A 535 13.61 -36.38 -13.26
CA ASN A 535 13.32 -36.62 -14.67
C ASN A 535 12.87 -38.07 -14.86
N GLY A 536 11.90 -38.27 -15.74
CA GLY A 536 11.40 -39.59 -16.13
C GLY A 536 10.96 -39.53 -17.58
N TYR A 537 9.68 -39.84 -17.83
CA TYR A 537 9.07 -39.68 -19.16
C TYR A 537 8.99 -38.20 -19.61
N ALA A 538 9.09 -37.26 -18.66
CA ALA A 538 9.15 -35.82 -18.87
C ALA A 538 10.27 -35.18 -18.04
N LYS A 539 10.67 -33.96 -18.43
CA LYS A 539 11.62 -33.13 -17.67
C LYS A 539 10.89 -32.38 -16.55
N VAL A 540 11.55 -32.19 -15.42
CA VAL A 540 11.00 -31.37 -14.32
C VAL A 540 10.72 -29.94 -14.77
N THR A 541 9.65 -29.34 -14.26
CA THR A 541 9.10 -28.11 -14.86
C THR A 541 9.95 -26.86 -14.63
N GLY A 542 10.85 -26.87 -13.65
CA GLY A 542 11.80 -25.79 -13.36
C GLY A 542 13.16 -25.95 -14.06
N SER A 543 13.34 -26.98 -14.89
CA SER A 543 14.64 -27.31 -15.51
C SER A 543 15.28 -26.20 -16.34
N THR A 544 14.49 -25.28 -16.88
CA THR A 544 14.96 -24.15 -17.72
C THR A 544 15.59 -23.01 -16.93
N ILE A 545 15.31 -22.92 -15.63
CA ILE A 545 15.84 -21.89 -14.73
C ILE A 545 16.71 -22.49 -13.62
N ALA A 546 16.82 -23.82 -13.54
CA ALA A 546 17.48 -24.50 -12.44
C ALA A 546 18.97 -24.15 -12.30
N ASP A 547 19.66 -23.90 -13.42
CA ASP A 547 21.08 -23.54 -13.42
C ASP A 547 21.30 -22.06 -13.00
N ASP A 548 20.26 -21.23 -13.00
CA ASP A 548 20.32 -19.82 -12.58
C ASP A 548 20.13 -19.64 -11.06
N LEU A 549 19.72 -20.71 -10.34
CA LEU A 549 19.37 -20.64 -8.93
C LEU A 549 20.56 -20.97 -8.04
N THR A 550 20.98 -20.03 -7.19
CA THR A 550 22.16 -20.21 -6.33
C THR A 550 21.83 -20.71 -4.92
N ARG A 551 20.54 -20.92 -4.63
CA ARG A 551 20.03 -21.24 -3.29
C ARG A 551 19.02 -22.38 -3.31
N PRO A 552 18.78 -23.03 -2.16
CA PRO A 552 17.67 -23.96 -2.04
C PRO A 552 16.32 -23.24 -2.22
N TYR A 553 15.61 -23.58 -3.29
CA TYR A 553 14.25 -23.13 -3.53
C TYR A 553 13.28 -24.30 -3.61
N ALA A 554 12.05 -24.04 -3.22
CA ALA A 554 10.89 -24.87 -3.46
C ALA A 554 9.89 -24.06 -4.28
N GLY A 555 9.18 -24.68 -5.22
CA GLY A 555 8.24 -23.93 -6.05
C GLY A 555 7.43 -24.79 -7.00
N LYS A 556 6.59 -24.13 -7.78
CA LYS A 556 5.73 -24.74 -8.77
C LYS A 556 5.46 -23.76 -9.91
N SER A 557 5.58 -24.25 -11.15
CA SER A 557 5.06 -23.55 -12.31
C SER A 557 3.62 -23.95 -12.62
N GLY A 558 2.85 -23.04 -13.20
CA GLY A 558 1.52 -23.28 -13.73
C GLY A 558 1.36 -22.69 -15.12
N SER A 559 0.53 -23.32 -15.94
CA SER A 559 0.18 -22.81 -17.25
C SER A 559 -1.24 -23.26 -17.57
N THR A 560 -2.01 -22.35 -18.15
CA THR A 560 -3.28 -22.61 -18.84
C THR A 560 -3.13 -22.13 -20.29
N GLU A 561 -4.21 -22.10 -21.05
CA GLU A 561 -4.20 -21.46 -22.37
C GLU A 561 -3.96 -19.94 -22.27
N THR A 562 -4.44 -19.30 -21.21
CA THR A 562 -4.47 -17.83 -21.04
C THR A 562 -3.49 -17.29 -20.00
N ASP A 563 -2.94 -18.15 -19.13
CA ASP A 563 -2.19 -17.74 -17.96
C ASP A 563 -0.87 -18.52 -17.81
N SER A 564 0.20 -17.82 -17.44
CA SER A 564 1.49 -18.40 -17.06
C SER A 564 1.86 -17.98 -15.64
N TRP A 565 2.30 -18.94 -14.83
CA TRP A 565 2.61 -18.76 -13.42
C TRP A 565 3.96 -19.36 -13.04
N MET A 566 4.65 -18.66 -12.14
CA MET A 566 5.71 -19.24 -11.32
C MET A 566 5.54 -18.77 -9.88
N ILE A 567 5.45 -19.73 -8.96
CA ILE A 567 5.40 -19.45 -7.53
C ILE A 567 6.47 -20.27 -6.86
N GLY A 568 7.30 -19.63 -6.04
CA GLY A 568 8.35 -20.33 -5.33
C GLY A 568 8.91 -19.50 -4.20
N TYR A 569 9.69 -20.17 -3.35
CA TYR A 569 10.12 -19.64 -2.09
C TYR A 569 11.44 -20.22 -1.62
N SER A 570 12.12 -19.41 -0.82
CA SER A 570 13.14 -19.82 0.13
C SER A 570 12.60 -19.61 1.56
N PRO A 571 13.31 -20.02 2.63
CA PRO A 571 12.88 -19.74 3.99
C PRO A 571 12.73 -18.24 4.35
N GLN A 572 13.17 -17.33 3.46
CA GLN A 572 13.22 -15.88 3.70
C GLN A 572 12.22 -15.09 2.87
N LEU A 573 11.77 -15.62 1.74
CA LEU A 573 10.93 -14.90 0.78
C LEU A 573 10.12 -15.88 -0.05
N VAL A 574 8.85 -15.58 -0.24
CA VAL A 574 7.93 -16.27 -1.16
C VAL A 574 7.54 -15.28 -2.24
N THR A 575 7.58 -15.69 -3.50
CA THR A 575 7.19 -14.85 -4.63
C THR A 575 6.25 -15.59 -5.55
N ALA A 576 5.15 -14.93 -5.89
CA ALA A 576 4.23 -15.36 -6.95
C ALA A 576 4.33 -14.38 -8.13
N VAL A 577 4.54 -14.92 -9.32
CA VAL A 577 4.54 -14.18 -10.59
C VAL A 577 3.49 -14.77 -11.51
N TRP A 578 2.66 -13.90 -12.07
CA TRP A 578 1.67 -14.22 -13.09
C TRP A 578 1.94 -13.41 -14.36
N ALA A 579 1.72 -14.02 -15.52
CA ALA A 579 1.70 -13.35 -16.81
C ALA A 579 0.48 -13.81 -17.62
N GLY A 580 -0.22 -12.87 -18.26
CA GLY A 580 -1.38 -13.15 -19.09
C GLY A 580 -1.98 -11.90 -19.72
N TYR A 581 -2.92 -12.08 -20.66
CA TYR A 581 -3.63 -10.97 -21.29
C TYR A 581 -4.83 -10.54 -20.44
N ASP A 582 -5.18 -9.25 -20.51
CA ASP A 582 -6.35 -8.74 -19.79
C ASP A 582 -7.65 -9.36 -20.32
N VAL A 583 -7.78 -9.34 -21.65
CA VAL A 583 -8.76 -10.12 -22.38
C VAL A 583 -8.36 -11.60 -22.32
N GLY A 584 -9.33 -12.51 -22.24
CA GLY A 584 -9.09 -13.97 -22.17
C GLY A 584 -8.54 -14.58 -23.46
N LYS A 585 -7.45 -14.02 -23.98
CA LYS A 585 -6.76 -14.44 -25.20
C LYS A 585 -5.70 -15.50 -24.86
N PRO A 586 -5.57 -16.57 -25.66
CA PRO A 586 -4.52 -17.55 -25.48
C PRO A 586 -3.11 -16.96 -25.62
N ILE A 587 -2.16 -17.49 -24.84
CA ILE A 587 -0.73 -17.17 -24.94
C ILE A 587 -0.12 -18.03 -26.07
N GLU A 588 -0.08 -17.49 -27.28
CA GLU A 588 0.47 -18.19 -28.45
C GLU A 588 1.97 -17.93 -28.64
N VAL A 589 2.44 -16.74 -28.26
CA VAL A 589 3.83 -16.31 -28.43
C VAL A 589 4.74 -17.08 -27.48
N ARG A 590 5.64 -17.90 -28.03
CA ARG A 590 6.47 -18.84 -27.26
C ARG A 590 7.25 -18.20 -26.10
N PRO A 591 7.96 -17.05 -26.27
CA PRO A 591 8.65 -16.38 -25.16
C PRO A 591 7.74 -16.03 -23.98
N GLU A 592 6.49 -15.63 -24.22
CA GLU A 592 5.56 -15.17 -23.19
C GLU A 592 5.24 -16.26 -22.16
N LYS A 593 5.23 -17.52 -22.60
CA LYS A 593 5.01 -18.68 -21.71
C LYS A 593 6.09 -18.80 -20.63
N SER A 594 7.28 -18.23 -20.85
CA SER A 594 8.43 -18.33 -19.93
C SER A 594 8.65 -17.09 -19.08
N TYR A 595 7.94 -15.98 -19.34
CA TYR A 595 8.16 -14.71 -18.62
C TYR A 595 8.02 -14.87 -17.10
N ALA A 596 6.96 -15.53 -16.62
CA ALA A 596 6.74 -15.71 -15.19
C ALA A 596 7.91 -16.45 -14.51
N LYS A 597 8.48 -17.49 -15.16
CA LYS A 597 9.63 -18.24 -14.63
C LYS A 597 10.90 -17.41 -14.58
N ASN A 598 11.21 -16.71 -15.67
CA ASN A 598 12.44 -15.93 -15.79
C ASN A 598 12.43 -14.72 -14.84
N VAL A 599 11.29 -14.01 -14.77
CA VAL A 599 11.09 -12.91 -13.81
C VAL A 599 11.24 -13.45 -12.39
N TRP A 600 10.58 -14.56 -12.05
CA TRP A 600 10.67 -15.15 -10.70
C TRP A 600 12.12 -15.51 -10.32
N ALA A 601 12.83 -16.24 -11.18
CA ALA A 601 14.18 -16.71 -10.86
C ALA A 601 15.14 -15.54 -10.59
N ASN A 602 15.19 -14.58 -11.51
CA ASN A 602 16.10 -13.44 -11.41
C ASN A 602 15.71 -12.49 -10.27
N PHE A 603 14.40 -12.28 -10.05
CA PHE A 603 13.93 -11.51 -8.90
C PHE A 603 14.35 -12.16 -7.58
N MET A 604 14.20 -13.48 -7.45
CA MET A 604 14.54 -14.18 -6.21
C MET A 604 16.04 -14.11 -5.89
N GLU A 605 16.88 -14.27 -6.91
CA GLU A 605 18.33 -14.12 -6.78
C GLU A 605 18.72 -12.71 -6.35
N GLU A 606 18.21 -11.67 -7.03
CA GLU A 606 18.54 -10.29 -6.72
C GLU A 606 17.95 -9.83 -5.36
N ALA A 607 16.69 -10.18 -5.06
CA ALA A 607 16.03 -9.80 -3.81
C ALA A 607 16.66 -10.43 -2.55
N LEU A 608 17.39 -11.52 -2.74
CA LEU A 608 18.12 -12.23 -1.68
C LEU A 608 19.63 -12.04 -1.75
N ASP A 609 20.14 -11.28 -2.73
CA ASP A 609 21.57 -11.01 -2.85
C ASP A 609 22.13 -10.37 -1.56
N GLY A 610 23.36 -10.75 -1.21
CA GLY A 610 24.01 -10.37 0.04
C GLY A 610 23.39 -10.95 1.33
N LYS A 611 22.24 -11.64 1.28
CA LYS A 611 21.65 -12.30 2.47
C LYS A 611 22.21 -13.71 2.66
N PRO A 612 22.36 -14.20 3.90
CA PRO A 612 22.80 -15.58 4.16
C PRO A 612 21.90 -16.61 3.48
N VAL A 613 22.50 -17.65 2.89
CA VAL A 613 21.75 -18.79 2.31
C VAL A 613 21.17 -19.63 3.45
N LYS A 614 19.84 -19.85 3.44
CA LYS A 614 19.14 -20.67 4.44
C LYS A 614 18.55 -21.92 3.80
N ALA A 615 18.86 -23.07 4.39
CA ALA A 615 18.21 -24.33 4.05
C ALA A 615 16.82 -24.43 4.71
N PHE A 616 15.93 -25.21 4.10
CA PHE A 616 14.70 -25.67 4.74
C PHE A 616 15.07 -26.61 5.89
N LYS A 617 14.63 -26.28 7.11
CA LYS A 617 14.94 -27.07 8.30
C LYS A 617 13.79 -28.03 8.61
N PRO A 618 14.06 -29.32 8.87
CA PRO A 618 13.03 -30.24 9.34
C PRO A 618 12.49 -29.76 10.69
N PRO A 619 11.22 -30.07 11.03
CA PRO A 619 10.72 -29.94 12.39
C PRO A 619 11.56 -30.82 13.35
N LYS A 620 11.50 -30.52 14.66
CA LYS A 620 12.25 -31.27 15.68
C LYS A 620 11.94 -32.77 15.64
N ASP A 621 10.68 -33.10 15.42
CA ASP A 621 10.15 -34.46 15.37
C ASP A 621 9.15 -34.60 14.21
N GLY A 622 8.80 -35.84 13.88
CA GLY A 622 7.71 -36.17 12.96
C GLY A 622 8.10 -36.34 11.49
N VAL A 623 9.37 -36.17 11.13
CA VAL A 623 9.87 -36.48 9.78
C VAL A 623 11.12 -37.35 9.80
N ILE A 624 11.30 -38.16 8.77
CA ILE A 624 12.47 -39.01 8.56
C ILE A 624 12.93 -38.91 7.10
N GLY A 625 14.23 -38.88 6.87
CA GLY A 625 14.82 -38.82 5.53
C GLY A 625 15.48 -40.14 5.16
N VAL A 626 15.14 -40.70 4.00
CA VAL A 626 15.72 -41.94 3.47
C VAL A 626 16.09 -41.79 2.00
N TYR A 627 17.07 -42.56 1.53
CA TYR A 627 17.39 -42.62 0.11
C TYR A 627 16.41 -43.56 -0.61
N VAL A 628 15.72 -43.06 -1.63
CA VAL A 628 14.76 -43.83 -2.44
C VAL A 628 15.11 -43.77 -3.91
N ASN A 629 14.71 -44.81 -4.65
CA ASN A 629 14.71 -44.77 -6.10
C ASN A 629 13.47 -43.96 -6.53
N PRO A 630 13.64 -42.81 -7.21
CA PRO A 630 12.52 -41.95 -7.56
C PRO A 630 11.53 -42.57 -8.54
N ALA A 631 11.93 -43.62 -9.28
CA ALA A 631 11.08 -44.28 -10.28
C ALA A 631 10.01 -45.16 -9.64
N ASN A 632 10.34 -45.93 -8.60
CA ASN A 632 9.43 -46.90 -7.96
C ASN A 632 9.16 -46.61 -6.47
N GLY A 633 9.77 -45.56 -5.90
CA GLY A 633 9.52 -45.12 -4.53
C GLY A 633 10.08 -46.03 -3.42
N LYS A 634 10.80 -47.11 -3.76
CA LYS A 634 11.41 -48.05 -2.80
C LYS A 634 12.75 -47.55 -2.27
N LEU A 635 13.24 -48.11 -1.16
CA LEU A 635 14.56 -47.80 -0.60
C LEU A 635 15.66 -48.08 -1.63
N ALA A 636 16.47 -47.07 -1.91
CA ALA A 636 17.53 -47.16 -2.91
C ALA A 636 18.72 -47.94 -2.39
N THR A 637 19.10 -49.00 -3.12
CA THR A 637 20.35 -49.73 -2.93
C THR A 637 21.52 -48.97 -3.58
N LYS A 638 22.75 -49.47 -3.40
CA LYS A 638 23.94 -48.89 -4.04
C LYS A 638 23.92 -49.05 -5.57
N ASP A 639 23.19 -50.05 -6.07
CA ASP A 639 23.12 -50.37 -7.49
C ASP A 639 22.05 -49.56 -8.24
N CYS A 640 21.19 -48.81 -7.52
CA CYS A 640 20.22 -47.93 -8.17
C CYS A 640 20.92 -46.81 -8.96
N PRO A 641 20.58 -46.60 -10.24
CA PRO A 641 21.22 -45.60 -11.10
C PRO A 641 20.94 -44.17 -10.62
N VAL A 642 19.78 -43.96 -10.00
CA VAL A 642 19.38 -42.69 -9.39
C VAL A 642 18.94 -42.93 -7.96
N ARG A 643 19.49 -42.13 -7.04
CA ARG A 643 19.15 -42.15 -5.62
C ARG A 643 18.82 -40.74 -5.18
N ARG A 644 17.62 -40.55 -4.61
CA ARG A 644 17.17 -39.25 -4.10
C ARG A 644 16.94 -39.36 -2.60
N PHE A 645 17.49 -38.40 -1.86
CA PHE A 645 17.18 -38.26 -0.43
C PHE A 645 15.80 -37.62 -0.31
N THR A 646 14.84 -38.35 0.26
CA THR A 646 13.43 -37.96 0.33
C THR A 646 12.95 -38.04 1.77
N TYR A 647 12.19 -37.03 2.19
CA TYR A 647 11.61 -36.95 3.52
C TYR A 647 10.19 -37.48 3.54
N TYR A 648 9.86 -38.23 4.58
CA TYR A 648 8.54 -38.81 4.87
C TYR A 648 8.06 -38.32 6.23
N VAL A 649 6.75 -38.38 6.45
CA VAL A 649 6.22 -38.33 7.82
C VAL A 649 6.74 -39.58 8.54
N ALA A 650 7.24 -39.43 9.75
CA ALA A 650 7.83 -40.56 10.48
C ALA A 650 6.81 -41.72 10.61
N GLY A 651 7.22 -42.93 10.22
CA GLY A 651 6.39 -44.13 10.19
C GLY A 651 5.68 -44.36 8.85
N THR A 652 5.87 -43.50 7.85
CA THR A 652 5.33 -43.68 6.49
C THR A 652 6.41 -43.83 5.41
N GLU A 653 7.68 -43.93 5.82
CA GLU A 653 8.78 -44.24 4.92
C GLU A 653 8.67 -45.67 4.32
N PRO A 654 9.16 -45.89 3.09
CA PRO A 654 9.17 -47.22 2.51
C PRO A 654 10.07 -48.18 3.30
N SER A 655 9.63 -49.42 3.45
CA SER A 655 10.38 -50.50 4.11
C SER A 655 11.04 -51.48 3.12
N GLU A 656 10.57 -51.52 1.87
CA GLU A 656 11.11 -52.40 0.83
C GLU A 656 12.28 -51.78 0.08
N TYR A 657 13.27 -52.60 -0.27
CA TYR A 657 14.40 -52.21 -1.12
C TYR A 657 14.10 -52.37 -2.61
N CYS A 658 14.69 -51.50 -3.42
CA CYS A 658 14.64 -51.60 -4.88
C CYS A 658 15.47 -52.80 -5.36
N THR A 659 14.81 -53.78 -5.97
CA THR A 659 15.42 -55.02 -6.48
C THR A 659 15.72 -54.98 -7.99
N GLU A 660 15.17 -54.02 -8.72
CA GLU A 660 15.26 -53.92 -10.20
C GLU A 660 16.68 -53.76 -10.76
N HIS A 661 17.65 -53.37 -9.93
CA HIS A 661 19.02 -53.05 -10.37
C HIS A 661 20.09 -53.91 -9.69
N LEU A 662 19.70 -54.94 -8.93
CA LEU A 662 20.65 -55.82 -8.27
C LEU A 662 21.43 -56.62 -9.32
N LYS A 663 22.77 -56.54 -9.28
CA LYS A 663 23.67 -57.08 -10.33
C LYS A 663 23.72 -58.60 -10.45
N ASN A 664 23.03 -59.35 -9.59
CA ASN A 664 22.82 -60.79 -9.71
C ASN A 664 21.42 -61.06 -9.17
N GLY A 665 20.61 -61.91 -9.83
CA GLY A 665 19.25 -62.30 -9.43
C GLY A 665 19.17 -63.05 -8.10
N GLY A 666 19.71 -62.48 -7.03
CA GLY A 666 19.71 -63.00 -5.68
C GLY A 666 18.35 -62.73 -5.03
N ARG A 667 17.70 -63.83 -4.63
CA ARG A 667 16.56 -63.82 -3.72
C ARG A 667 16.76 -62.80 -2.61
N SER A 668 15.71 -62.04 -2.33
CA SER A 668 15.60 -61.24 -1.12
C SER A 668 15.84 -62.15 0.10
N GLU A 669 16.84 -61.83 0.91
CA GLU A 669 16.76 -62.17 2.32
C GLU A 669 15.57 -61.37 2.86
N GLU A 670 14.54 -62.08 3.32
CA GLU A 670 13.43 -61.48 4.03
C GLU A 670 13.96 -60.62 5.18
N PRO A 671 13.31 -59.47 5.49
CA PRO A 671 13.66 -58.75 6.69
C PRO A 671 13.41 -59.67 7.88
N ALA A 672 14.48 -59.98 8.63
CA ALA A 672 14.37 -60.67 9.90
C ALA A 672 13.24 -60.02 10.72
N GLN A 673 12.20 -60.79 11.01
CA GLN A 673 11.15 -60.38 11.96
C GLN A 673 11.84 -60.07 13.29
N GLY A 674 12.15 -58.79 13.50
CA GLY A 674 12.55 -58.26 14.80
C GLY A 674 11.36 -58.37 15.73
N GLY A 675 11.18 -59.56 16.31
CA GLY A 675 10.26 -59.77 17.41
C GLY A 675 10.54 -58.72 18.48
N LYS A 676 9.60 -57.78 18.66
CA LYS A 676 9.58 -56.91 19.82
C LYS A 676 9.55 -57.83 21.05
N LYS A 677 10.69 -58.03 21.71
CA LYS A 677 10.72 -58.52 23.09
C LYS A 677 9.98 -57.48 23.93
N LEU A 678 8.69 -57.73 24.16
CA LEU A 678 7.91 -57.09 25.21
C LEU A 678 8.68 -57.27 26.52
N LYS A 679 9.35 -56.20 26.98
CA LYS A 679 9.90 -56.16 28.33
C LYS A 679 8.72 -56.31 29.29
N LYS A 680 8.69 -57.41 30.03
CA LYS A 680 7.69 -57.64 31.09
C LYS A 680 7.67 -56.42 32.03
N PRO A 681 6.49 -55.89 32.39
CA PRO A 681 6.36 -54.81 33.37
C PRO A 681 7.03 -55.18 34.70
N TRP A 682 7.69 -54.21 35.35
CA TRP A 682 8.49 -54.41 36.57
C TRP A 682 7.70 -55.07 37.71
N TYR A 683 6.38 -54.88 37.79
CA TYR A 683 5.52 -55.46 38.81
C TYR A 683 5.32 -56.98 38.66
N LYS A 684 5.50 -57.57 37.45
CA LYS A 684 5.43 -59.02 37.24
C LYS A 684 6.72 -59.77 37.63
N ARG A 685 7.69 -59.07 38.24
CA ARG A 685 8.91 -59.68 38.83
C ARG A 685 8.86 -59.79 40.36
N ILE A 686 7.84 -59.27 41.01
CA ILE A 686 7.79 -59.13 42.49
C ILE A 686 6.72 -60.03 43.13
N LEU A 687 5.75 -60.55 42.37
CA LEU A 687 4.76 -61.51 42.88
C LEU A 687 4.50 -62.61 41.83
N PRO A 688 5.06 -63.82 41.98
CA PRO A 688 4.47 -64.98 41.35
C PRO A 688 3.20 -65.36 42.14
N TRP A 689 2.20 -65.95 41.48
CA TRP A 689 0.91 -66.42 42.05
C TRP A 689 -0.24 -65.40 42.10
N SER A 690 -0.83 -65.15 40.93
CA SER A 690 -2.29 -65.21 40.68
C SER A 690 -2.56 -65.03 39.19
#